data_AF-A0A5J4UH52-F1
#
_entry.id   AF-A0A5J4UH52-F1
#
_cell.length_a   1.000
_cell.length_b   1.000
_cell.length_c   1.000
_cell.angle_alpha   90.00
_cell.angle_beta   90.00
_cell.angle_gamma   90.00
#
_symmetry.space_group_name_H-M   'P 1'
#
loop_
_entity.id
_entity.type
_entity.pdbx_description
1 polymer ?
#
loop_
_entity_poly.entity_id
_entity_poly.type
_entity_poly.pdbx_seq_one_letter_code
_entity_poly.pdbx_strand_id
1 'polypeptide(L)'
;MYTYHSDPSHYELTQNYTIDGSDKQFNILFINDGINAHIMYISDVEALTGFRYCNICHRQAFRIGDKNLQAQMRNHMKKCQKNNGKIVKKVILERFAKPFVPHILSNKTYKYLLANNLTHLFKPTQYYITYDIETLEKKVNEKFGDCSQVIATLVPYTIASTVKSVSGIHSFYYDIRIDNFMDKWLEQLFEEAVQVKKDNKYKDETVPQYFEVPVIGFNSAKFDTSLVFKNLKSKDWTITKYLGSSTIAKQIVVKHKRFGVQLRDFGNGTYKKGRFPHEFVNTNNYMEELNKSEPFSREAFDNKLRNKQLSEDKYKEYLVEAAKFKTRWDYLQYYNILDTRILIEPIDFLINLMFRYKVDMLANISMAQCANAIKYAMCYSDFDINGNYNSESTDKSIEITLCYWKSKVESYIEQDNKKNRDSSNNVTVDDYYYFKDIFKNQRCHICNARFTWKNRPTPDRIDNNKGHSKSNVLPCCLDCNTCKANRDENQMKLMIQLRKYALFKQLPMTLINDDIYKLVRRGITGGLSTVIYRYNIAGETRINHYEYDKENKCVYSIDSDNVMTHVIQLDFDSQYPSVMSSESHPFIPYTCHTLYMCGQAIEFINATTQFDYDRCKALIYDINRFSNDRLVVDNMLLFIAEVRGHIDEDYINYCIDFGPILRNIDIKTNKETIGEYMYNHLVEHHLPHDIIERKLTNLVDTNNEVMSFNNYYLWLLIDQFHFIVDEIVSVTTFTKHDSFNSFVKEFMSIRQQAKDDKNNGLAQFAKIVLNSSFGGDA
;
A
#
# COMPACT_ATOMS: atom_id res chain seq x y z
N MET A 1 -18.81 1.94 -27.39
CA MET A 1 -17.78 1.92 -28.43
C MET A 1 -16.77 0.86 -28.11
N TYR A 2 -16.65 -0.10 -29.01
CA TYR A 2 -15.64 -1.12 -29.02
C TYR A 2 -14.59 -0.72 -30.05
N THR A 3 -13.32 -0.99 -29.76
CA THR A 3 -12.24 -0.88 -30.74
C THR A 3 -11.72 -2.27 -31.06
N TYR A 4 -11.53 -2.56 -32.35
CA TYR A 4 -10.88 -3.79 -32.77
C TYR A 4 -9.36 -3.63 -32.69
N HIS A 5 -8.70 -4.58 -32.05
CA HIS A 5 -7.26 -4.71 -32.03
C HIS A 5 -6.91 -6.00 -32.75
N SER A 6 -6.04 -5.90 -33.76
CA SER A 6 -5.71 -7.01 -34.65
C SER A 6 -4.71 -8.01 -34.07
N ASP A 7 -3.90 -7.63 -33.07
CA ASP A 7 -2.86 -8.52 -32.52
C ASP A 7 -2.61 -8.33 -31.01
N PRO A 8 -3.08 -9.26 -30.14
CA PRO A 8 -3.96 -10.39 -30.50
C PRO A 8 -5.34 -9.88 -30.94
N SER A 9 -6.03 -10.63 -31.80
CA SER A 9 -7.38 -10.26 -32.27
C SER A 9 -8.37 -10.20 -31.10
N HIS A 10 -8.72 -9.01 -30.65
CA HIS A 10 -9.72 -8.81 -29.59
C HIS A 10 -10.43 -7.46 -29.74
N TYR A 11 -11.60 -7.37 -29.12
CA TYR A 11 -12.40 -6.16 -29.07
C TYR A 11 -12.34 -5.58 -27.67
N GLU A 12 -11.93 -4.32 -27.55
CA GLU A 12 -11.85 -3.59 -26.28
C GLU A 12 -13.02 -2.61 -26.17
N LEU A 13 -13.77 -2.64 -25.06
CA LEU A 13 -14.79 -1.64 -24.78
C LEU A 13 -14.12 -0.37 -24.24
N THR A 14 -14.08 0.69 -25.05
CA THR A 14 -13.44 1.96 -24.68
C THR A 14 -14.40 2.96 -24.05
N GLN A 15 -15.67 2.94 -24.43
CA GLN A 15 -16.67 3.89 -23.95
C GLN A 15 -18.08 3.30 -23.95
N ASN A 16 -18.94 3.70 -23.02
CA ASN A 16 -20.35 3.35 -23.02
C ASN A 16 -21.17 4.52 -23.56
N TYR A 17 -22.05 4.27 -24.54
CA TYR A 17 -23.03 5.23 -25.01
C TYR A 17 -24.43 4.73 -24.65
N THR A 18 -25.24 5.59 -24.05
CA THR A 18 -26.67 5.37 -23.81
C THR A 18 -27.45 6.19 -24.83
N ILE A 19 -28.52 5.63 -25.38
CA ILE A 19 -29.45 6.40 -26.22
C ILE A 19 -30.25 7.30 -25.28
N ASP A 20 -30.28 8.61 -25.54
CA ASP A 20 -31.02 9.59 -24.74
C ASP A 20 -32.45 9.11 -24.46
N GLY A 21 -32.82 9.10 -23.18
CA GLY A 21 -34.14 8.65 -22.73
C GLY A 21 -34.34 7.13 -22.64
N SER A 22 -33.29 6.31 -22.77
CA SER A 22 -33.40 4.85 -22.59
C SER A 22 -32.19 4.20 -21.90
N ASP A 23 -32.43 3.07 -21.24
CA ASP A 23 -31.37 2.19 -20.71
C ASP A 23 -30.68 1.35 -21.81
N LYS A 24 -31.03 1.54 -23.08
CA LYS A 24 -30.44 0.77 -24.19
C LYS A 24 -29.08 1.36 -24.56
N GLN A 25 -28.05 0.52 -24.49
CA GLN A 25 -26.70 0.86 -24.90
C GLN A 25 -26.58 0.90 -26.43
N PHE A 26 -25.93 1.94 -26.95
CA PHE A 26 -25.59 2.05 -28.36
C PHE A 26 -24.18 1.49 -28.59
N ASN A 27 -24.14 0.23 -29.06
CA ASN A 27 -22.89 -0.50 -29.26
C ASN A 27 -22.36 -0.21 -30.66
N ILE A 28 -21.29 0.58 -30.74
CA ILE A 28 -20.57 0.85 -32.00
C ILE A 28 -19.19 0.21 -31.97
N LEU A 29 -18.73 -0.31 -33.10
CA LEU A 29 -17.37 -0.75 -33.34
C LEU A 29 -16.66 0.35 -34.13
N PHE A 30 -15.54 0.83 -33.62
CA PHE A 30 -14.65 1.75 -34.28
C PHE A 30 -13.41 0.99 -34.77
N ILE A 31 -13.16 1.02 -36.08
CA ILE A 31 -11.98 0.45 -36.71
C ILE A 31 -11.24 1.59 -37.40
N ASN A 32 -9.96 1.76 -37.06
CA ASN A 32 -9.08 2.71 -37.70
C ASN A 32 -7.84 1.97 -38.20
N ASP A 33 -7.63 1.95 -39.51
CA ASP A 33 -6.48 1.29 -40.15
C ASP A 33 -5.30 2.26 -40.40
N GLY A 34 -5.38 3.49 -39.89
CA GLY A 34 -4.41 4.56 -40.08
C GLY A 34 -4.69 5.47 -41.27
N ILE A 35 -5.59 5.08 -42.18
CA ILE A 35 -5.96 5.86 -43.38
C ILE A 35 -7.47 6.17 -43.37
N ASN A 36 -8.30 5.20 -42.98
CA ASN A 36 -9.75 5.29 -42.93
C ASN A 36 -10.28 4.95 -41.52
N ALA A 37 -11.33 5.64 -41.12
CA ALA A 37 -12.10 5.33 -39.92
C ALA A 37 -13.46 4.76 -40.31
N HIS A 38 -13.75 3.54 -39.83
CA HIS A 38 -15.04 2.88 -40.01
C HIS A 38 -15.77 2.82 -38.67
N ILE A 39 -17.03 3.27 -38.67
CA ILE A 39 -17.95 3.14 -37.54
C ILE A 39 -19.03 2.15 -37.96
N MET A 40 -19.17 1.07 -37.21
CA MET A 40 -20.19 0.04 -37.44
C MET A 40 -21.07 -0.09 -36.22
N TYR A 41 -22.37 -0.34 -36.40
CA TYR A 41 -23.24 -0.74 -35.31
C TYR A 41 -23.06 -2.23 -35.01
N ILE A 42 -22.92 -2.59 -33.74
CA ILE A 42 -22.78 -3.97 -33.29
C ILE A 42 -24.16 -4.48 -32.89
N SER A 43 -24.71 -5.38 -33.70
CA SER A 43 -25.98 -6.05 -33.41
C SER A 43 -25.86 -7.14 -32.33
N ASP A 44 -24.70 -7.78 -32.21
CA ASP A 44 -24.42 -8.83 -31.23
C ASP A 44 -23.02 -8.66 -30.61
N VAL A 45 -22.98 -8.06 -29.42
CA VAL A 45 -21.75 -7.84 -28.64
C VAL A 45 -21.18 -9.15 -28.09
N GLU A 46 -22.04 -10.13 -27.82
CA GLU A 46 -21.63 -11.41 -27.25
C GLU A 46 -20.85 -12.23 -28.27
N ALA A 47 -21.36 -12.30 -29.51
CA ALA A 47 -20.67 -12.94 -30.63
C ALA A 47 -19.34 -12.25 -30.95
N LEU A 48 -19.29 -10.91 -30.86
CA LEU A 48 -18.09 -10.13 -31.14
C LEU A 48 -16.99 -10.35 -30.10
N THR A 49 -17.34 -10.31 -28.81
CA THR A 49 -16.35 -10.31 -27.72
C THR A 49 -16.04 -11.71 -27.16
N GLY A 50 -16.92 -12.70 -27.38
CA GLY A 50 -16.84 -14.00 -26.70
C GLY A 50 -17.18 -13.94 -25.21
N PHE A 51 -17.66 -12.79 -24.74
CA PHE A 51 -18.06 -12.53 -23.36
C PHE A 51 -19.50 -12.07 -23.29
N ARG A 52 -20.21 -12.55 -22.27
CA ARG A 52 -21.51 -12.06 -21.85
C ARG A 52 -21.33 -11.12 -20.67
N TYR A 53 -21.84 -9.89 -20.79
CA TYR A 53 -21.76 -8.90 -19.73
C TYR A 53 -23.00 -8.97 -18.83
N CYS A 54 -22.84 -8.63 -17.55
CA CYS A 54 -23.99 -8.47 -16.68
C CYS A 54 -24.86 -7.29 -17.14
N ASN A 55 -26.14 -7.53 -17.36
CA ASN A 55 -27.15 -6.55 -17.75
C ASN A 55 -27.58 -5.58 -16.64
N ILE A 56 -27.02 -5.67 -15.43
CA ILE A 56 -27.33 -4.77 -14.31
C ILE A 56 -26.19 -3.79 -14.05
N CYS A 57 -24.93 -4.28 -13.97
CA CYS A 57 -23.77 -3.40 -13.75
C CYS A 57 -23.02 -3.02 -15.02
N HIS A 58 -23.21 -3.75 -16.12
CA HIS A 58 -22.48 -3.60 -17.39
C HIS A 58 -20.94 -3.63 -17.26
N ARG A 59 -20.41 -4.17 -16.15
CA ARG A 59 -18.98 -4.19 -15.84
C ARG A 59 -18.41 -5.60 -15.69
N GLN A 60 -19.19 -6.53 -15.14
CA GLN A 60 -18.75 -7.91 -14.99
C GLN A 60 -18.95 -8.68 -16.30
N ALA A 61 -17.85 -9.21 -16.85
CA ALA A 61 -17.86 -10.09 -18.01
C ALA A 61 -17.80 -11.57 -17.59
N PHE A 62 -18.44 -12.43 -18.37
CA PHE A 62 -18.39 -13.89 -18.24
C PHE A 62 -18.08 -14.53 -19.59
N ARG A 63 -17.17 -15.51 -19.61
CA ARG A 63 -16.78 -16.15 -20.87
C ARG A 63 -17.88 -17.11 -21.34
N ILE A 64 -18.31 -17.00 -22.59
CA ILE A 64 -19.44 -17.78 -23.13
C ILE A 64 -19.15 -19.30 -23.12
N GLY A 65 -17.88 -19.70 -23.25
CA GLY A 65 -17.45 -21.10 -23.20
C GLY A 65 -17.25 -21.72 -21.81
N ASP A 66 -17.51 -20.99 -20.71
CA ASP A 66 -17.36 -21.56 -19.36
C ASP A 66 -18.53 -22.50 -19.02
N LYS A 67 -18.22 -23.74 -18.63
CA LYS A 67 -19.20 -24.75 -18.20
C LYS A 67 -20.08 -24.27 -17.04
N ASN A 68 -19.60 -23.32 -16.24
CA ASN A 68 -20.30 -22.76 -15.08
C ASN A 68 -20.95 -21.39 -15.34
N LEU A 69 -20.97 -20.90 -16.59
CA LEU A 69 -21.45 -19.57 -16.97
C LEU A 69 -22.81 -19.22 -16.32
N GLN A 70 -23.80 -20.10 -16.47
CA GLN A 70 -25.15 -19.90 -15.97
C GLN A 70 -25.20 -19.72 -14.45
N ALA A 71 -24.44 -20.54 -13.71
CA ALA A 71 -24.37 -20.46 -12.26
C ALA A 71 -23.63 -19.19 -11.79
N GLN A 72 -22.51 -18.85 -12.43
CA GLN A 72 -21.73 -17.65 -12.12
C GLN A 72 -22.54 -16.38 -12.38
N MET A 73 -23.21 -16.29 -13.54
CA MET A 73 -24.06 -15.17 -13.90
C MET A 73 -25.23 -15.01 -12.94
N ARG A 74 -25.96 -16.08 -12.64
CA ARG A 74 -27.09 -16.03 -11.70
C ARG A 74 -26.65 -15.57 -10.32
N ASN A 75 -25.52 -16.08 -9.83
CA ASN A 75 -24.94 -15.70 -8.54
C ASN A 75 -24.50 -14.23 -8.52
N HIS A 76 -23.90 -13.75 -9.61
CA HIS A 76 -23.53 -12.35 -9.75
C HIS A 76 -24.76 -11.45 -9.85
N MET A 77 -25.71 -11.74 -10.75
CA MET A 77 -26.91 -10.93 -10.97
C MET A 77 -27.73 -10.76 -9.70
N LYS A 78 -27.95 -11.82 -8.91
CA LYS A 78 -28.61 -11.73 -7.60
C LYS A 78 -27.92 -10.73 -6.66
N LYS A 79 -26.59 -10.76 -6.62
CA LYS A 79 -25.80 -9.83 -5.80
C LYS A 79 -25.80 -8.41 -6.38
N CYS A 80 -25.71 -8.30 -7.71
CA CYS A 80 -25.67 -7.05 -8.44
C CYS A 80 -26.99 -6.28 -8.31
N GLN A 81 -28.12 -7.00 -8.39
CA GLN A 81 -29.46 -6.46 -8.16
C GLN A 81 -29.62 -5.97 -6.73
N LYS A 82 -29.18 -6.75 -5.74
CA LYS A 82 -29.18 -6.35 -4.32
C LYS A 82 -28.36 -5.08 -4.06
N ASN A 83 -27.35 -4.81 -4.88
CA ASN A 83 -26.43 -3.68 -4.72
C ASN A 83 -26.71 -2.53 -5.72
N ASN A 84 -27.89 -2.50 -6.37
CA ASN A 84 -28.26 -1.49 -7.38
C ASN A 84 -27.18 -1.27 -8.45
N GLY A 85 -26.62 -2.36 -9.01
CA GLY A 85 -25.59 -2.28 -10.04
C GLY A 85 -24.18 -1.95 -9.54
N LYS A 86 -24.00 -1.68 -8.24
CA LYS A 86 -22.68 -1.36 -7.66
C LYS A 86 -21.87 -2.64 -7.37
N ILE A 87 -20.62 -2.67 -7.82
CA ILE A 87 -19.67 -3.73 -7.47
C ILE A 87 -19.20 -3.49 -6.03
N VAL A 88 -19.70 -4.30 -5.11
CA VAL A 88 -19.23 -4.31 -3.71
C VAL A 88 -18.02 -5.23 -3.61
N LYS A 89 -16.82 -4.66 -3.50
CA LYS A 89 -15.62 -5.42 -3.15
C LYS A 89 -15.79 -5.95 -1.73
N LYS A 90 -15.95 -7.26 -1.58
CA LYS A 90 -15.93 -7.91 -0.26
C LYS A 90 -14.49 -8.20 0.12
N VAL A 91 -14.12 -7.83 1.34
CA VAL A 91 -12.84 -8.20 1.92
C VAL A 91 -12.91 -9.67 2.32
N ILE A 92 -11.87 -10.42 1.97
CA ILE A 92 -11.72 -11.81 2.39
C ILE A 92 -10.73 -11.79 3.53
N LEU A 93 -11.25 -11.94 4.75
CA LEU A 93 -10.42 -12.04 5.95
C LEU A 93 -9.90 -13.47 6.11
N GLU A 94 -8.78 -13.58 6.82
CA GLU A 94 -8.22 -14.87 7.18
C GLU A 94 -9.17 -15.60 8.13
N ARG A 95 -9.24 -16.92 8.02
CA ARG A 95 -10.03 -17.74 8.96
C ARG A 95 -9.47 -17.70 10.38
N PHE A 96 -8.15 -17.51 10.49
CA PHE A 96 -7.41 -17.47 11.75
C PHE A 96 -6.44 -16.29 11.73
N ALA A 97 -6.24 -15.66 12.87
CA ALA A 97 -5.27 -14.59 13.01
C ALA A 97 -3.87 -15.14 12.74
N LYS A 98 -3.14 -14.52 11.81
CA LYS A 98 -1.76 -14.88 11.44
C LYS A 98 -0.82 -13.77 11.90
N PRO A 99 0.40 -14.11 12.34
CA PRO A 99 1.39 -13.10 12.69
C PRO A 99 1.71 -12.25 11.45
N PHE A 100 1.73 -10.92 11.63
CA PHE A 100 2.08 -10.00 10.54
C PHE A 100 3.60 -9.78 10.55
N VAL A 101 4.32 -10.48 9.68
CA VAL A 101 5.80 -10.49 9.66
C VAL A 101 6.33 -10.33 8.23
N PRO A 102 6.16 -9.14 7.61
CA PRO A 102 6.43 -8.93 6.19
C PRO A 102 7.89 -9.23 5.80
N HIS A 103 8.87 -8.90 6.63
CA HIS A 103 10.28 -9.15 6.33
C HIS A 103 10.62 -10.64 6.12
N ILE A 104 9.87 -11.56 6.76
CA ILE A 104 10.01 -13.00 6.56
C ILE A 104 9.02 -13.50 5.52
N LEU A 105 7.74 -13.21 5.71
CA LEU A 105 6.67 -13.87 4.94
C LEU A 105 6.53 -13.33 3.52
N SER A 106 6.96 -12.09 3.25
CA SER A 106 6.90 -11.50 1.90
C SER A 106 8.06 -11.93 1.01
N ASN A 107 9.12 -12.55 1.56
CA ASN A 107 10.26 -13.07 0.79
C ASN A 107 10.36 -14.60 0.94
N LYS A 108 9.94 -15.33 -0.10
CA LYS A 108 9.94 -16.81 -0.08
C LYS A 108 11.33 -17.43 0.11
N THR A 109 12.38 -16.78 -0.38
CA THR A 109 13.77 -17.21 -0.22
C THR A 109 14.19 -17.11 1.23
N TYR A 110 14.01 -15.92 1.83
CA TYR A 110 14.38 -15.70 3.22
C TYR A 110 13.58 -16.60 4.16
N LYS A 111 12.27 -16.76 3.92
CA LYS A 111 11.43 -17.71 4.67
C LYS A 111 11.97 -19.14 4.61
N TYR A 112 12.34 -19.62 3.42
CA TYR A 112 12.87 -20.97 3.24
C TYR A 112 14.22 -21.14 3.96
N LEU A 113 15.14 -20.19 3.79
CA LEU A 113 16.45 -20.24 4.42
C LEU A 113 16.33 -20.19 5.95
N LEU A 114 15.44 -19.36 6.49
CA LEU A 114 15.18 -19.30 7.92
C LEU A 114 14.60 -20.60 8.47
N ALA A 115 13.64 -21.20 7.77
CA ALA A 115 13.05 -22.48 8.17
C ALA A 115 14.09 -23.61 8.25
N ASN A 116 15.13 -23.57 7.42
CA ASN A 116 16.16 -24.61 7.32
C ASN A 116 17.49 -24.25 8.03
N ASN A 117 17.53 -23.18 8.83
CA ASN A 117 18.76 -22.67 9.48
C ASN A 117 19.90 -22.30 8.50
N LEU A 118 19.55 -21.82 7.30
CA LEU A 118 20.46 -21.45 6.22
C LEU A 118 20.48 -19.92 5.96
N THR A 119 20.11 -19.09 6.94
CA THR A 119 20.04 -17.63 6.79
C THR A 119 21.37 -16.97 6.42
N HIS A 120 22.50 -17.60 6.78
CA HIS A 120 23.84 -17.15 6.39
C HIS A 120 24.07 -17.18 4.86
N LEU A 121 23.26 -17.93 4.11
CA LEU A 121 23.30 -17.95 2.64
C LEU A 121 22.46 -16.83 2.02
N PHE A 122 21.62 -16.14 2.79
CA PHE A 122 20.75 -15.11 2.25
C PHE A 122 21.57 -13.93 1.72
N LYS A 123 21.37 -13.60 0.46
CA LYS A 123 21.98 -12.47 -0.25
C LYS A 123 20.90 -11.59 -0.87
N PRO A 124 21.11 -10.27 -0.96
CA PRO A 124 20.19 -9.39 -1.66
C PRO A 124 20.30 -9.62 -3.17
N THR A 125 19.28 -9.19 -3.90
CA THR A 125 19.37 -9.00 -5.35
C THR A 125 20.37 -7.87 -5.63
N GLN A 126 21.44 -8.16 -6.36
CA GLN A 126 22.58 -7.24 -6.57
C GLN A 126 22.72 -6.75 -8.01
N TYR A 127 22.13 -7.47 -8.95
CA TYR A 127 22.24 -7.23 -10.39
C TYR A 127 20.87 -6.82 -10.95
N TYR A 128 20.86 -5.80 -11.79
CA TYR A 128 19.65 -5.17 -12.31
C TYR A 128 20.00 -4.36 -13.57
N ILE A 129 18.98 -3.86 -14.25
CA ILE A 129 19.13 -2.98 -15.40
C ILE A 129 18.47 -1.65 -15.05
N THR A 130 19.10 -0.53 -15.40
CA THR A 130 18.49 0.80 -15.31
C THR A 130 18.17 1.31 -16.70
N TYR A 131 17.12 2.11 -16.87
CA TYR A 131 16.80 2.75 -18.15
C TYR A 131 16.29 4.18 -17.97
N ASP A 132 16.37 4.96 -19.04
CA ASP A 132 15.80 6.31 -19.11
C ASP A 132 15.31 6.57 -20.54
N ILE A 133 14.20 7.31 -20.67
CA ILE A 133 13.55 7.62 -21.94
C ILE A 133 13.44 9.13 -22.07
N GLU A 134 14.04 9.68 -23.14
CA GLU A 134 13.79 11.07 -23.48
C GLU A 134 12.62 11.18 -24.45
N THR A 135 11.81 12.21 -24.22
CA THR A 135 10.59 12.46 -25.00
C THR A 135 10.55 13.86 -25.59
N LEU A 136 9.86 13.99 -26.72
CA LEU A 136 9.49 15.27 -27.32
C LEU A 136 8.04 15.57 -27.01
N GLU A 137 7.74 16.80 -26.63
CA GLU A 137 6.37 17.27 -26.44
C GLU A 137 5.74 17.61 -27.79
N LYS A 138 4.77 16.80 -28.24
CA LYS A 138 3.94 17.10 -29.40
C LYS A 138 2.66 17.79 -28.94
N LYS A 139 2.51 19.09 -29.19
CA LYS A 139 1.26 19.81 -28.89
C LYS A 139 0.14 19.33 -29.81
N VAL A 140 -0.99 18.94 -29.23
CA VAL A 140 -2.13 18.36 -29.97
C VAL A 140 -3.41 19.16 -29.73
N ASN A 141 -3.61 19.72 -28.53
CA ASN A 141 -4.77 20.55 -28.16
C ASN A 141 -6.15 19.95 -28.53
N GLU A 142 -6.28 18.62 -28.44
CA GLU A 142 -7.50 17.90 -28.80
C GLU A 142 -8.49 17.86 -27.63
N LYS A 143 -9.76 18.22 -27.89
CA LYS A 143 -10.84 18.11 -26.91
C LYS A 143 -11.53 16.75 -27.01
N PHE A 144 -11.79 16.12 -25.87
CA PHE A 144 -12.52 14.88 -25.71
C PHE A 144 -13.76 15.14 -24.85
N GLY A 145 -14.85 15.56 -25.49
CA GLY A 145 -16.07 16.01 -24.80
C GLY A 145 -15.91 17.38 -24.13
N ASP A 146 -16.89 17.75 -23.30
CA ASP A 146 -16.99 19.10 -22.73
C ASP A 146 -15.97 19.38 -21.62
N CYS A 147 -15.45 18.33 -20.97
CA CYS A 147 -14.65 18.44 -19.75
C CYS A 147 -13.20 17.93 -19.87
N SER A 148 -12.73 17.48 -21.04
CA SER A 148 -11.37 16.92 -21.19
C SER A 148 -10.67 17.47 -22.41
N GLN A 149 -9.42 17.90 -22.25
CA GLN A 149 -8.55 18.37 -23.33
C GLN A 149 -7.15 17.79 -23.17
N VAL A 150 -6.65 17.14 -24.22
CA VAL A 150 -5.26 16.70 -24.32
C VAL A 150 -4.46 17.84 -24.94
N ILE A 151 -3.65 18.49 -24.13
CA ILE A 151 -2.84 19.65 -24.55
C ILE A 151 -1.65 19.16 -25.39
N ALA A 152 -0.99 18.09 -24.95
CA ALA A 152 0.17 17.53 -25.62
C ALA A 152 0.28 16.01 -25.42
N THR A 153 0.99 15.35 -26.35
CA THR A 153 1.37 13.93 -26.30
C THR A 153 2.89 13.83 -26.29
N LEU A 154 3.44 12.98 -25.42
CA LEU A 154 4.88 12.72 -25.35
C LEU A 154 5.26 11.66 -26.40
N VAL A 155 6.26 11.97 -27.21
CA VAL A 155 6.80 11.07 -28.23
C VAL A 155 8.21 10.63 -27.80
N PRO A 156 8.45 9.35 -27.50
CA PRO A 156 9.79 8.87 -27.18
C PRO A 156 10.68 9.00 -28.42
N TYR A 157 11.89 9.52 -28.25
CA TYR A 157 12.84 9.66 -29.36
C TYR A 157 14.22 9.07 -29.07
N THR A 158 14.54 8.81 -27.81
CA THR A 158 15.73 8.04 -27.41
C THR A 158 15.45 7.22 -26.17
N ILE A 159 16.19 6.13 -26.02
CA ILE A 159 16.17 5.27 -24.84
C ILE A 159 17.58 4.75 -24.57
N ALA A 160 18.02 4.85 -23.33
CA ALA A 160 19.27 4.28 -22.87
C ALA A 160 19.00 3.27 -21.76
N SER A 161 19.87 2.27 -21.67
CA SER A 161 19.89 1.33 -20.56
C SER A 161 21.32 1.07 -20.10
N THR A 162 21.50 0.83 -18.81
CA THR A 162 22.75 0.36 -18.22
C THR A 162 22.49 -0.95 -17.49
N VAL A 163 23.25 -1.99 -17.85
CA VAL A 163 23.19 -3.33 -17.27
C VAL A 163 24.27 -3.45 -16.22
N LYS A 164 23.89 -3.87 -15.02
CA LYS A 164 24.82 -4.27 -13.98
C LYS A 164 24.79 -5.78 -13.82
N SER A 165 25.90 -6.44 -14.10
CA SER A 165 26.07 -7.89 -14.08
C SER A 165 27.33 -8.30 -13.30
N VAL A 166 27.55 -9.60 -13.10
CA VAL A 166 28.81 -10.11 -12.53
C VAL A 166 30.00 -9.79 -13.45
N SER A 167 29.78 -9.79 -14.77
CA SER A 167 30.81 -9.50 -15.77
C SER A 167 31.21 -8.02 -15.85
N GLY A 168 30.43 -7.12 -15.24
CA GLY A 168 30.69 -5.69 -15.23
C GLY A 168 29.46 -4.84 -15.51
N ILE A 169 29.72 -3.56 -15.78
CA ILE A 169 28.71 -2.56 -16.11
C ILE A 169 28.91 -2.13 -17.57
N HIS A 170 27.88 -2.32 -18.39
CA HIS A 170 27.84 -1.82 -19.76
C HIS A 170 26.49 -1.20 -20.08
N SER A 171 26.44 -0.41 -21.14
CA SER A 171 25.25 0.35 -21.52
C SER A 171 24.93 0.13 -22.99
N PHE A 172 23.65 0.24 -23.34
CA PHE A 172 23.17 0.21 -24.71
C PHE A 172 22.14 1.31 -24.93
N TYR A 173 22.00 1.74 -26.19
CA TYR A 173 21.24 2.92 -26.57
C TYR A 173 20.56 2.71 -27.91
N TYR A 174 19.33 3.22 -28.02
CA TYR A 174 18.55 3.22 -29.24
C TYR A 174 17.85 4.58 -29.40
N ASP A 175 17.65 4.99 -30.65
CA ASP A 175 16.95 6.24 -30.97
C ASP A 175 16.06 6.13 -32.20
N ILE A 176 15.29 7.19 -32.41
CA ILE A 176 14.29 7.34 -33.47
C ILE A 176 14.85 7.20 -34.90
N ARG A 177 16.18 7.25 -35.10
CA ARG A 177 16.78 7.00 -36.42
C ARG A 177 16.76 5.51 -36.78
N ILE A 178 16.43 4.64 -35.83
CA ILE A 178 16.29 3.20 -36.02
C ILE A 178 14.80 2.85 -36.09
N ASP A 179 14.37 2.19 -37.17
CA ASP A 179 12.99 1.69 -37.26
C ASP A 179 12.68 0.72 -36.12
N ASN A 180 11.52 0.93 -35.47
CA ASN A 180 11.03 0.18 -34.31
C ASN A 180 12.05 0.11 -33.16
N PHE A 181 12.78 1.20 -32.91
CA PHE A 181 13.84 1.25 -31.90
C PHE A 181 13.41 0.80 -30.50
N MET A 182 12.15 1.06 -30.09
CA MET A 182 11.60 0.62 -28.81
C MET A 182 11.45 -0.90 -28.73
N ASP A 183 11.07 -1.56 -29.83
CA ASP A 183 10.94 -3.01 -29.88
C ASP A 183 12.32 -3.68 -29.88
N LYS A 184 13.27 -3.12 -30.62
CA LYS A 184 14.68 -3.57 -30.60
C LYS A 184 15.33 -3.38 -29.22
N TRP A 185 15.01 -2.28 -28.54
CA TRP A 185 15.43 -2.08 -27.15
C TRP A 185 14.84 -3.16 -26.23
N LEU A 186 13.57 -3.53 -26.40
CA LEU A 186 12.94 -4.60 -25.62
C LEU A 186 13.61 -5.95 -25.88
N GLU A 187 13.92 -6.27 -27.14
CA GLU A 187 14.65 -7.50 -27.50
C GLU A 187 16.01 -7.55 -26.79
N GLN A 188 16.83 -6.51 -26.90
CA GLN A 188 18.12 -6.41 -26.21
C GLN A 188 17.94 -6.49 -24.68
N LEU A 189 16.93 -5.82 -24.12
CA LEU A 189 16.63 -5.85 -22.68
C LEU A 189 16.36 -7.29 -22.20
N PHE A 190 15.59 -8.07 -22.95
CA PHE A 190 15.31 -9.47 -22.59
C PHE A 190 16.54 -10.37 -22.72
N GLU A 191 17.42 -10.13 -23.69
CA GLU A 191 18.69 -10.85 -23.81
C GLU A 191 19.59 -10.60 -22.60
N GLU A 192 19.79 -9.34 -22.24
CA GLU A 192 20.58 -8.94 -21.06
C GLU A 192 19.97 -9.46 -19.75
N ALA A 193 18.65 -9.46 -19.66
CA ALA A 193 17.95 -9.98 -18.49
C ALA A 193 18.18 -11.50 -18.28
N VAL A 194 18.51 -12.27 -19.32
CA VAL A 194 18.93 -13.69 -19.14
C VAL A 194 20.18 -13.78 -18.28
N GLN A 195 21.18 -12.94 -18.56
CA GLN A 195 22.44 -12.93 -17.84
C GLN A 195 22.25 -12.39 -16.41
N VAL A 196 21.53 -11.28 -16.24
CA VAL A 196 21.22 -10.72 -14.92
C VAL A 196 20.46 -11.72 -14.04
N LYS A 197 19.54 -12.48 -14.63
CA LYS A 197 18.83 -13.56 -13.92
C LYS A 197 19.79 -14.66 -13.45
N LYS A 198 20.73 -15.08 -14.31
CA LYS A 198 21.74 -16.09 -13.99
C LYS A 198 22.64 -15.61 -12.85
N ASP A 199 23.02 -14.34 -12.88
CA ASP A 199 23.90 -13.73 -11.88
C ASP A 199 23.25 -13.60 -10.49
N ASN A 200 21.94 -13.34 -10.44
CA ASN A 200 21.20 -13.31 -9.17
C ASN A 200 20.82 -14.71 -8.64
N LYS A 201 20.85 -15.76 -9.46
CA LYS A 201 20.43 -17.11 -9.06
C LYS A 201 21.29 -17.67 -7.90
N TYR A 202 20.64 -18.41 -7.00
CA TYR A 202 21.32 -19.22 -5.97
C TYR A 202 21.95 -20.46 -6.61
N LYS A 203 23.14 -20.87 -6.13
CA LYS A 203 23.85 -22.06 -6.63
C LYS A 203 23.05 -23.35 -6.40
N ASP A 204 22.42 -23.43 -5.22
CA ASP A 204 21.51 -24.51 -4.88
C ASP A 204 20.14 -24.26 -5.53
N GLU A 205 19.74 -25.15 -6.44
CA GLU A 205 18.48 -25.04 -7.18
C GLU A 205 17.24 -25.36 -6.32
N THR A 206 17.42 -25.95 -5.14
CA THR A 206 16.32 -26.24 -4.21
C THR A 206 15.83 -24.98 -3.49
N VAL A 207 16.66 -23.93 -3.42
CA VAL A 207 16.32 -22.66 -2.78
C VAL A 207 15.25 -21.92 -3.61
N PRO A 208 14.03 -21.70 -3.07
CA PRO A 208 13.01 -20.96 -3.79
C PRO A 208 13.43 -19.50 -3.98
N GLN A 209 13.37 -18.98 -5.20
CA GLN A 209 13.80 -17.61 -5.50
C GLN A 209 12.88 -16.89 -6.48
N TYR A 210 12.87 -15.56 -6.43
CA TYR A 210 12.22 -14.73 -7.45
C TYR A 210 13.00 -14.87 -8.75
N PHE A 211 12.27 -14.88 -9.86
CA PHE A 211 12.87 -15.03 -11.19
C PHE A 211 12.71 -13.78 -12.04
N GLU A 212 12.01 -12.77 -11.48
CA GLU A 212 11.83 -11.47 -12.08
C GLU A 212 13.13 -10.66 -12.00
N VAL A 213 13.61 -10.20 -13.16
CA VAL A 213 14.77 -9.30 -13.24
C VAL A 213 14.34 -7.86 -12.96
N PRO A 214 14.95 -7.15 -12.00
CA PRO A 214 14.63 -5.75 -11.76
C PRO A 214 15.13 -4.88 -12.91
N VAL A 215 14.22 -4.11 -13.50
CA VAL A 215 14.51 -3.08 -14.51
C VAL A 215 13.95 -1.76 -14.03
N ILE A 216 14.83 -0.78 -13.85
CA ILE A 216 14.61 0.40 -13.02
C ILE A 216 14.68 1.66 -13.90
N GLY A 217 13.54 2.29 -14.12
CA GLY A 217 13.46 3.62 -14.71
C GLY A 217 13.57 4.72 -13.65
N PHE A 218 13.91 5.93 -14.08
CA PHE A 218 14.12 7.04 -13.18
C PHE A 218 13.59 8.36 -13.77
N ASN A 219 12.34 8.70 -13.43
CA ASN A 219 11.80 10.00 -13.81
C ASN A 219 10.72 10.48 -12.83
N SER A 220 10.64 11.81 -12.68
CA SER A 220 9.92 12.54 -11.64
C SER A 220 8.40 12.26 -11.57
N ALA A 221 7.82 11.65 -12.61
CA ALA A 221 6.38 11.45 -12.72
C ALA A 221 5.94 10.05 -13.19
N LYS A 222 6.84 9.04 -13.21
CA LYS A 222 6.51 7.63 -13.56
C LYS A 222 5.88 7.45 -14.95
N PHE A 223 6.22 8.35 -15.88
CA PHE A 223 5.68 8.32 -17.24
C PHE A 223 6.40 7.33 -18.13
N ASP A 224 7.69 7.07 -17.93
CA ASP A 224 8.49 6.26 -18.84
C ASP A 224 7.93 4.84 -18.97
N THR A 225 7.54 4.23 -17.85
CA THR A 225 6.87 2.92 -17.85
C THR A 225 5.58 2.92 -18.71
N SER A 226 4.85 4.04 -18.77
CA SER A 226 3.65 4.18 -19.60
C SER A 226 3.96 4.29 -21.09
N LEU A 227 5.13 4.84 -21.46
CA LEU A 227 5.56 4.97 -22.85
C LEU A 227 5.93 3.62 -23.45
N VAL A 228 6.55 2.74 -22.66
CA VAL A 228 6.89 1.37 -23.08
C VAL A 228 5.64 0.47 -23.16
N PHE A 229 4.54 0.85 -22.49
CA PHE A 229 3.36 -0.01 -22.34
C PHE A 229 2.77 -0.51 -23.67
N LYS A 230 2.79 0.32 -24.72
CA LYS A 230 2.31 -0.06 -26.06
C LYS A 230 3.17 -1.17 -26.67
N ASN A 231 4.49 -1.07 -26.51
CA ASN A 231 5.47 -2.04 -27.02
C ASN A 231 5.51 -3.34 -26.18
N LEU A 232 5.04 -3.31 -24.93
CA LEU A 232 4.88 -4.50 -24.10
C LEU A 232 3.73 -5.43 -24.52
N LYS A 233 2.98 -5.09 -25.58
CA LYS A 233 1.97 -5.96 -26.20
C LYS A 233 2.58 -6.63 -27.44
N SER A 234 3.31 -7.73 -27.27
CA SER A 234 3.94 -8.51 -28.36
C SER A 234 3.58 -10.00 -28.26
N LYS A 235 3.83 -10.77 -29.32
CA LYS A 235 3.68 -12.24 -29.34
C LYS A 235 4.67 -12.94 -28.41
N ASP A 236 5.80 -12.32 -28.12
CA ASP A 236 6.90 -12.95 -27.37
C ASP A 236 6.83 -12.71 -25.86
N TRP A 237 6.07 -11.72 -25.41
CA TRP A 237 5.91 -11.39 -23.99
C TRP A 237 4.49 -11.02 -23.59
N THR A 238 4.14 -11.32 -22.34
CA THR A 238 2.80 -11.09 -21.79
C THR A 238 2.87 -10.36 -20.45
N ILE A 239 2.05 -9.33 -20.26
CA ILE A 239 1.93 -8.67 -18.97
C ILE A 239 1.21 -9.63 -18.02
N THR A 240 1.87 -9.99 -16.92
CA THR A 240 1.34 -10.95 -15.92
C THR A 240 0.88 -10.26 -14.64
N LYS A 241 1.49 -9.12 -14.32
CA LYS A 241 1.09 -8.30 -13.18
C LYS A 241 1.23 -6.83 -13.53
N TYR A 242 0.27 -6.05 -13.09
CA TYR A 242 0.22 -4.61 -13.28
C TYR A 242 -0.22 -3.94 -11.99
N LEU A 243 0.52 -2.93 -11.54
CA LEU A 243 0.20 -2.13 -10.36
C LEU A 243 0.22 -0.64 -10.73
N GLY A 244 -0.85 0.09 -10.41
CA GLY A 244 -1.02 1.50 -10.76
C GLY A 244 -2.27 1.73 -11.62
N SER A 245 -2.40 2.95 -12.15
CA SER A 245 -3.37 3.29 -13.21
C SER A 245 -2.66 3.31 -14.56
N SER A 246 -3.39 3.11 -15.67
CA SER A 246 -2.83 3.14 -17.04
C SER A 246 -1.95 4.36 -17.33
N THR A 247 -2.23 5.49 -16.67
CA THR A 247 -1.50 6.75 -16.77
C THR A 247 -0.31 6.88 -15.80
N ILE A 248 -0.27 6.11 -14.71
CA ILE A 248 0.78 6.14 -13.67
C ILE A 248 1.03 4.69 -13.22
N ALA A 249 1.75 3.94 -14.07
CA ALA A 249 2.15 2.58 -13.74
C ALA A 249 3.20 2.62 -12.60
N LYS A 250 2.89 2.02 -11.45
CA LYS A 250 3.85 1.86 -10.35
C LYS A 250 4.81 0.69 -10.61
N GLN A 251 4.33 -0.38 -11.24
CA GLN A 251 5.11 -1.57 -11.55
C GLN A 251 4.43 -2.41 -12.63
N ILE A 252 5.23 -2.97 -13.53
CA ILE A 252 4.78 -3.93 -14.54
C ILE A 252 5.66 -5.17 -14.48
N VAL A 253 5.04 -6.35 -14.41
CA VAL A 253 5.75 -7.63 -14.56
C VAL A 253 5.39 -8.22 -15.91
N VAL A 254 6.38 -8.33 -16.77
CA VAL A 254 6.28 -8.83 -18.14
C VAL A 254 6.93 -10.19 -18.20
N LYS A 255 6.25 -11.19 -18.73
CA LYS A 255 6.76 -12.56 -18.86
C LYS A 255 7.03 -12.90 -20.31
N HIS A 256 8.29 -13.12 -20.63
CA HIS A 256 8.72 -13.78 -21.85
C HIS A 256 8.53 -15.30 -21.71
N LYS A 257 8.49 -16.06 -22.81
CA LYS A 257 8.27 -17.53 -22.85
C LYS A 257 9.08 -18.34 -21.80
N ARG A 258 10.22 -17.82 -21.34
CA ARG A 258 11.13 -18.46 -20.36
C ARG A 258 11.16 -17.84 -18.96
N PHE A 259 11.02 -16.52 -18.80
CA PHE A 259 11.13 -15.83 -17.49
C PHE A 259 10.51 -14.43 -17.50
N GLY A 260 10.38 -13.83 -16.31
CA GLY A 260 9.80 -12.50 -16.13
C GLY A 260 10.83 -11.39 -15.99
N VAL A 261 10.50 -10.21 -16.48
CA VAL A 261 11.19 -8.94 -16.23
C VAL A 261 10.22 -8.04 -15.47
N GLN A 262 10.73 -7.30 -14.49
CA GLN A 262 9.96 -6.41 -13.65
C GLN A 262 10.42 -4.97 -13.85
N LEU A 263 9.62 -4.21 -14.59
CA LEU A 263 9.80 -2.80 -14.88
C LEU A 263 9.21 -1.96 -13.73
N ARG A 264 9.99 -1.00 -13.23
CA ARG A 264 9.63 -0.12 -12.12
C ARG A 264 10.31 1.23 -12.29
N ASP A 265 9.61 2.31 -11.93
CA ASP A 265 10.22 3.63 -11.85
C ASP A 265 10.49 4.03 -10.39
N PHE A 266 11.70 4.52 -10.11
CA PHE A 266 12.04 5.20 -8.85
C PHE A 266 11.96 6.72 -9.03
N GLY A 267 11.53 7.43 -7.98
CA GLY A 267 11.36 8.89 -7.99
C GLY A 267 12.67 9.68 -7.85
N ASN A 268 12.55 11.01 -7.85
CA ASN A 268 13.63 11.99 -7.88
C ASN A 268 14.86 11.72 -6.99
N GLY A 269 16.02 12.14 -7.51
CA GLY A 269 17.30 12.21 -6.81
C GLY A 269 18.12 13.38 -7.35
N THR A 270 18.94 13.98 -6.49
CA THR A 270 19.80 15.12 -6.83
C THR A 270 21.19 14.62 -7.19
N TYR A 271 21.45 14.43 -8.48
CA TYR A 271 22.77 14.07 -8.99
C TYR A 271 23.31 15.18 -9.88
N LYS A 272 24.64 15.24 -10.04
CA LYS A 272 25.27 16.08 -11.06
C LYS A 272 25.01 15.47 -12.44
N LYS A 273 23.79 15.68 -12.95
CA LYS A 273 23.37 15.31 -14.30
C LYS A 273 24.20 16.10 -15.32
N GLY A 274 24.43 15.54 -16.51
CA GLY A 274 24.91 16.31 -17.65
C GLY A 274 23.91 17.42 -18.02
N ARG A 275 24.25 18.27 -19.00
CA ARG A 275 23.36 19.36 -19.43
C ARG A 275 22.80 19.07 -20.81
N PHE A 276 21.48 19.05 -20.93
CA PHE A 276 20.82 18.92 -22.22
C PHE A 276 19.66 19.93 -22.35
N PRO A 277 19.51 20.63 -23.50
CA PRO A 277 18.51 21.68 -23.66
C PRO A 277 17.13 21.11 -24.06
N HIS A 278 16.43 20.53 -23.08
CA HIS A 278 15.14 19.84 -23.26
C HIS A 278 14.00 20.71 -23.83
N GLU A 279 14.01 22.03 -23.58
CA GLU A 279 12.97 22.94 -24.12
C GLU A 279 13.27 23.39 -25.55
N PHE A 280 14.53 23.36 -25.97
CA PHE A 280 14.95 23.81 -27.29
C PHE A 280 14.72 22.74 -28.37
N VAL A 281 15.04 21.49 -28.05
CA VAL A 281 14.83 20.35 -28.94
C VAL A 281 13.36 19.93 -28.88
N ASN A 282 12.66 20.01 -30.00
CA ASN A 282 11.23 19.72 -30.10
C ASN A 282 10.91 18.94 -31.38
N THR A 283 9.63 18.56 -31.55
CA THR A 283 9.17 17.74 -32.67
C THR A 283 9.46 18.32 -34.05
N ASN A 284 9.66 19.64 -34.16
CA ASN A 284 9.84 20.31 -35.44
C ASN A 284 11.31 20.45 -35.85
N ASN A 285 12.23 20.48 -34.88
CA ASN A 285 13.65 20.80 -35.15
C ASN A 285 14.64 19.70 -34.76
N TYR A 286 14.22 18.63 -34.06
CA TYR A 286 15.16 17.67 -33.47
C TYR A 286 16.14 17.06 -34.49
N MET A 287 15.69 16.71 -35.71
CA MET A 287 16.58 16.15 -36.73
C MET A 287 17.63 17.17 -37.20
N GLU A 288 17.22 18.40 -37.48
CA GLU A 288 18.14 19.45 -37.94
C GLU A 288 19.13 19.81 -36.83
N GLU A 289 18.63 20.06 -35.62
CA GLU A 289 19.45 20.52 -34.50
C GLU A 289 20.41 19.44 -34.00
N LEU A 290 20.01 18.16 -33.95
CA LEU A 290 20.88 17.09 -33.43
C LEU A 290 21.94 16.62 -34.44
N ASN A 291 21.73 16.85 -35.74
CA ASN A 291 22.72 16.55 -36.78
C ASN A 291 23.89 17.55 -36.83
N LYS A 292 23.78 18.70 -36.17
CA LYS A 292 24.85 19.71 -36.15
C LYS A 292 26.07 19.22 -35.35
N SER A 293 27.25 19.63 -35.83
CA SER A 293 28.54 19.34 -35.19
C SER A 293 28.98 20.41 -34.19
N GLU A 294 28.41 21.61 -34.28
CA GLU A 294 28.65 22.68 -33.31
C GLU A 294 27.91 22.41 -31.98
N PRO A 295 28.43 22.88 -30.83
CA PRO A 295 27.73 22.78 -29.55
C PRO A 295 26.42 23.59 -29.57
N PHE A 296 25.52 23.31 -28.63
CA PHE A 296 24.35 24.15 -28.38
C PHE A 296 24.77 25.53 -27.89
N SER A 297 24.07 26.57 -28.32
CA SER A 297 24.28 27.91 -27.77
C SER A 297 23.80 27.98 -26.32
N ARG A 298 24.23 29.00 -25.57
CA ARG A 298 23.84 29.16 -24.15
C ARG A 298 22.33 29.36 -24.01
N GLU A 299 21.73 30.10 -24.93
CA GLU A 299 20.29 30.43 -24.97
C GLU A 299 19.42 29.18 -25.19
N ALA A 300 19.95 28.12 -25.79
CA ALA A 300 19.23 26.85 -25.94
C ALA A 300 18.87 26.22 -24.57
N PHE A 301 19.61 26.56 -23.51
CA PHE A 301 19.36 26.04 -22.17
C PHE A 301 18.38 26.89 -21.35
N ASP A 302 17.85 27.97 -21.91
CA ASP A 302 16.92 28.86 -21.21
C ASP A 302 15.60 28.13 -20.92
N ASN A 303 15.22 28.11 -19.65
CA ASN A 303 13.95 27.55 -19.19
C ASN A 303 12.96 28.70 -18.96
N LYS A 304 12.00 28.86 -19.88
CA LYS A 304 11.04 29.97 -19.84
C LYS A 304 10.05 29.82 -18.69
N LEU A 305 9.65 28.59 -18.37
CA LEU A 305 8.68 28.30 -17.31
C LEU A 305 9.22 28.62 -15.91
N ARG A 306 10.50 28.37 -15.67
CA ARG A 306 11.17 28.59 -14.38
C ARG A 306 11.92 29.91 -14.32
N ASN A 307 11.91 30.68 -15.41
CA ASN A 307 12.72 31.88 -15.61
C ASN A 307 14.19 31.65 -15.20
N LYS A 308 14.79 30.56 -15.70
CA LYS A 308 16.16 30.17 -15.38
C LYS A 308 17.03 30.15 -16.63
N GLN A 309 18.19 30.79 -16.53
CA GLN A 309 19.24 30.74 -17.55
C GLN A 309 20.43 29.94 -17.06
N LEU A 310 21.20 29.38 -17.99
CA LEU A 310 22.43 28.68 -17.66
C LEU A 310 23.55 29.69 -17.33
N SER A 311 24.19 29.55 -16.17
CA SER A 311 25.30 30.43 -15.79
C SER A 311 26.53 30.17 -16.68
N GLU A 312 27.34 31.20 -16.86
CA GLU A 312 28.57 31.14 -17.68
C GLU A 312 29.48 29.96 -17.34
N ASP A 313 29.79 29.77 -16.05
CA ASP A 313 30.68 28.68 -15.63
C ASP A 313 30.13 27.29 -15.99
N LYS A 314 28.80 27.14 -15.89
CA LYS A 314 28.09 25.91 -16.21
C LYS A 314 28.03 25.68 -17.71
N TYR A 315 28.00 26.74 -18.51
CA TYR A 315 28.08 26.65 -19.96
C TYR A 315 29.49 26.28 -20.44
N LYS A 316 30.54 26.81 -19.80
CA LYS A 316 31.93 26.40 -20.06
C LYS A 316 32.14 24.91 -19.78
N GLU A 317 31.60 24.39 -18.68
CA GLU A 317 31.60 22.95 -18.38
C GLU A 317 30.97 22.14 -19.53
N TYR A 318 29.81 22.60 -20.03
CA TYR A 318 29.13 21.96 -21.15
C TYR A 318 29.98 21.97 -22.43
N LEU A 319 30.61 23.10 -22.78
CA LEU A 319 31.44 23.21 -23.98
C LEU A 319 32.62 22.24 -23.97
N VAL A 320 33.29 22.10 -22.82
CA VAL A 320 34.40 21.14 -22.65
C VAL A 320 33.93 19.71 -22.86
N GLU A 321 32.73 19.37 -22.37
CA GLU A 321 32.17 18.03 -22.52
C GLU A 321 31.71 17.78 -23.97
N ALA A 322 30.97 18.72 -24.56
CA ALA A 322 30.42 18.63 -25.91
C ALA A 322 31.52 18.51 -26.98
N ALA A 323 32.68 19.15 -26.78
CA ALA A 323 33.82 19.09 -27.70
C ALA A 323 34.39 17.67 -27.90
N LYS A 324 34.06 16.71 -27.02
CA LYS A 324 34.47 15.31 -27.15
C LYS A 324 33.64 14.53 -28.19
N PHE A 325 32.56 15.12 -28.70
CA PHE A 325 31.57 14.46 -29.54
C PHE A 325 31.48 15.14 -30.90
N LYS A 326 31.31 14.35 -31.97
CA LYS A 326 31.31 14.85 -33.35
C LYS A 326 30.00 15.54 -33.72
N THR A 327 28.89 15.03 -33.21
CA THR A 327 27.54 15.57 -33.44
C THR A 327 26.80 15.71 -32.13
N ARG A 328 25.75 16.53 -32.11
CA ARG A 328 24.85 16.63 -30.95
C ARG A 328 24.09 15.31 -30.69
N TRP A 329 23.89 14.47 -31.70
CA TRP A 329 23.44 13.08 -31.52
C TRP A 329 24.41 12.25 -30.67
N ASP A 330 25.71 12.32 -30.96
CA ASP A 330 26.73 11.58 -30.20
C ASP A 330 26.79 12.07 -28.75
N TYR A 331 26.63 13.39 -28.54
CA TYR A 331 26.51 13.97 -27.20
C TYR A 331 25.25 13.52 -26.47
N LEU A 332 24.09 13.48 -27.15
CA LEU A 332 22.83 13.00 -26.57
C LEU A 332 22.92 11.53 -26.15
N GLN A 333 23.51 10.68 -27.00
CA GLN A 333 23.75 9.27 -26.66
C GLN A 333 24.60 9.15 -25.38
N TYR A 334 25.70 9.91 -25.30
CA TYR A 334 26.53 9.95 -24.09
C TYR A 334 25.76 10.43 -22.86
N TYR A 335 24.98 11.51 -23.01
CA TYR A 335 24.17 12.09 -21.95
C TYR A 335 23.17 11.07 -21.37
N ASN A 336 22.38 10.41 -22.22
CA ASN A 336 21.40 9.43 -21.76
C ASN A 336 22.05 8.18 -21.13
N ILE A 337 23.20 7.75 -21.66
CA ILE A 337 23.97 6.65 -21.05
C ILE A 337 24.46 7.05 -19.66
N LEU A 338 24.97 8.27 -19.50
CA LEU A 338 25.41 8.79 -18.20
C LEU A 338 24.25 8.83 -17.19
N ASP A 339 23.07 9.21 -17.63
CA ASP A 339 21.86 9.31 -16.80
C ASP A 339 21.39 7.99 -16.24
N THR A 340 21.54 6.91 -17.00
CA THR A 340 21.24 5.57 -16.48
C THR A 340 22.38 5.03 -15.62
N ARG A 341 23.64 5.33 -15.96
CA ARG A 341 24.81 4.82 -15.23
C ARG A 341 24.99 5.45 -13.86
N ILE A 342 24.67 6.74 -13.69
CA ILE A 342 24.81 7.45 -12.41
C ILE A 342 23.88 6.88 -11.32
N LEU A 343 22.86 6.11 -11.69
CA LEU A 343 21.91 5.47 -10.78
C LEU A 343 22.48 4.23 -10.09
N ILE A 344 23.55 3.62 -10.63
CA ILE A 344 24.08 2.37 -10.10
C ILE A 344 24.56 2.52 -8.65
N GLU A 345 25.41 3.50 -8.38
CA GLU A 345 26.00 3.70 -7.04
C GLU A 345 24.96 4.03 -5.96
N PRO A 346 23.98 4.95 -6.18
CA PRO A 346 22.91 5.19 -5.23
C PRO A 346 22.02 3.97 -4.98
N ILE A 347 21.67 3.22 -6.02
CA ILE A 347 20.85 2.00 -5.87
C ILE A 347 21.63 0.96 -5.04
N ASP A 348 22.92 0.79 -5.30
CA ASP A 348 23.78 -0.12 -4.51
C ASP A 348 23.92 0.31 -3.06
N PHE A 349 24.08 1.61 -2.83
CA PHE A 349 24.09 2.17 -1.47
C PHE A 349 22.78 1.83 -0.74
N LEU A 350 21.63 2.02 -1.39
CA LEU A 350 20.32 1.72 -0.80
C LEU A 350 20.11 0.21 -0.59
N ILE A 351 20.51 -0.64 -1.54
CA ILE A 351 20.49 -2.11 -1.38
C ILE A 351 21.27 -2.49 -0.12
N ASN A 352 22.50 -2.01 0.00
CA ASN A 352 23.37 -2.31 1.13
C ASN A 352 22.81 -1.78 2.45
N LEU A 353 22.25 -0.56 2.44
CA LEU A 353 21.68 0.08 3.62
C LEU A 353 20.45 -0.70 4.15
N MET A 354 19.53 -1.08 3.26
CA MET A 354 18.36 -1.88 3.64
C MET A 354 18.73 -3.31 4.05
N PHE A 355 19.74 -3.89 3.40
CA PHE A 355 20.16 -5.26 3.68
C PHE A 355 20.82 -5.45 5.05
N ARG A 356 21.25 -4.35 5.72
CA ARG A 356 21.66 -4.39 7.14
C ARG A 356 20.60 -5.02 8.04
N TYR A 357 19.33 -4.84 7.68
CA TYR A 357 18.17 -5.41 8.39
C TYR A 357 17.62 -6.68 7.72
N LYS A 358 18.40 -7.33 6.83
CA LYS A 358 17.99 -8.50 6.04
C LYS A 358 16.75 -8.25 5.16
N VAL A 359 16.59 -7.02 4.67
CA VAL A 359 15.52 -6.66 3.73
C VAL A 359 16.11 -6.52 2.32
N ASP A 360 15.65 -7.35 1.39
CA ASP A 360 15.97 -7.20 -0.03
C ASP A 360 15.12 -6.07 -0.63
N MET A 361 15.77 -4.95 -0.96
CA MET A 361 15.11 -3.76 -1.50
C MET A 361 14.40 -4.05 -2.84
N LEU A 362 15.04 -4.78 -3.75
CA LEU A 362 14.53 -4.98 -5.11
C LEU A 362 13.44 -6.06 -5.16
N ALA A 363 13.40 -6.96 -4.18
CA ALA A 363 12.29 -7.90 -4.01
C ALA A 363 11.00 -7.23 -3.51
N ASN A 364 11.09 -6.13 -2.75
CA ASN A 364 9.94 -5.38 -2.25
C ASN A 364 9.38 -4.41 -3.30
N ILE A 365 8.11 -4.02 -3.23
CA ILE A 365 7.42 -3.19 -4.25
C ILE A 365 7.78 -1.71 -4.13
N SER A 366 7.88 -1.18 -2.90
CA SER A 366 8.13 0.24 -2.64
C SER A 366 9.00 0.46 -1.41
N MET A 367 9.52 1.69 -1.28
CA MET A 367 10.28 2.11 -0.09
C MET A 367 9.45 2.03 1.19
N ALA A 368 8.13 2.24 1.11
CA ALA A 368 7.23 2.07 2.23
C ALA A 368 7.15 0.60 2.68
N GLN A 369 7.10 -0.33 1.73
CA GLN A 369 7.17 -1.75 2.04
C GLN A 369 8.52 -2.14 2.65
N CYS A 370 9.64 -1.60 2.15
CA CYS A 370 10.96 -1.79 2.76
C CYS A 370 11.00 -1.25 4.19
N ALA A 371 10.52 -0.04 4.43
CA ALA A 371 10.46 0.58 5.76
C ALA A 371 9.62 -0.25 6.73
N ASN A 372 8.45 -0.74 6.29
CA ASN A 372 7.62 -1.62 7.09
C ASN A 372 8.30 -2.97 7.36
N ALA A 373 8.99 -3.55 6.37
CA ALA A 373 9.78 -4.76 6.57
C ALA A 373 10.88 -4.54 7.63
N ILE A 374 11.65 -3.45 7.55
CA ILE A 374 12.69 -3.13 8.55
C ILE A 374 12.10 -2.99 9.94
N LYS A 375 11.00 -2.24 10.09
CA LYS A 375 10.30 -2.06 11.36
C LYS A 375 9.95 -3.41 12.01
N TYR A 376 9.41 -4.33 11.23
CA TYR A 376 9.09 -5.67 11.72
C TYR A 376 10.32 -6.58 11.86
N ALA A 377 11.40 -6.37 11.10
CA ALA A 377 12.66 -7.08 11.30
C ALA A 377 13.25 -6.76 12.67
N MET A 378 13.19 -5.50 13.08
CA MET A 378 13.65 -5.06 14.40
C MET A 378 12.78 -5.60 15.55
N CYS A 379 11.46 -5.70 15.35
CA CYS A 379 10.54 -6.32 16.33
C CYS A 379 10.79 -7.82 16.57
N TYR A 380 11.35 -8.50 15.58
CA TYR A 380 11.64 -9.93 15.60
C TYR A 380 13.16 -10.18 15.68
N SER A 381 13.93 -9.20 16.15
CA SER A 381 15.40 -9.30 16.19
C SER A 381 15.91 -10.38 17.15
N ASP A 382 15.17 -10.67 18.23
CA ASP A 382 15.41 -11.77 19.18
C ASP A 382 14.56 -13.03 18.89
N PHE A 383 13.99 -13.14 17.69
CA PHE A 383 13.30 -14.36 17.28
C PHE A 383 14.29 -15.50 16.98
N ASP A 384 14.04 -16.64 17.61
CA ASP A 384 14.73 -17.91 17.41
C ASP A 384 13.69 -18.99 17.08
N ILE A 385 13.89 -19.71 15.97
CA ILE A 385 13.02 -20.81 15.55
C ILE A 385 12.96 -21.96 16.58
N ASN A 386 13.97 -22.09 17.45
CA ASN A 386 14.03 -23.07 18.53
C ASN A 386 13.67 -22.47 19.90
N GLY A 387 13.31 -21.18 19.94
CA GLY A 387 12.95 -20.48 21.17
C GLY A 387 11.70 -21.06 21.86
N ASN A 388 11.67 -20.92 23.19
CA ASN A 388 10.53 -21.32 24.01
C ASN A 388 9.54 -20.16 24.18
N TYR A 389 8.57 -20.08 23.27
CA TYR A 389 7.50 -19.06 23.27
C TYR A 389 6.15 -19.63 23.72
N ASN A 390 6.13 -20.61 24.61
CA ASN A 390 4.87 -21.14 25.12
C ASN A 390 4.17 -20.07 25.99
N SER A 391 2.98 -19.64 25.57
CA SER A 391 2.09 -18.82 26.40
C SER A 391 0.89 -19.66 26.84
N GLU A 392 0.60 -19.62 28.14
CA GLU A 392 -0.62 -20.24 28.68
C GLU A 392 -1.80 -19.31 28.44
N SER A 393 -2.89 -19.88 27.93
CA SER A 393 -4.14 -19.13 27.78
C SER A 393 -4.82 -18.97 29.14
N THR A 394 -5.31 -17.76 29.43
CA THR A 394 -6.18 -17.50 30.57
C THR A 394 -7.62 -18.02 30.35
N ASP A 395 -7.95 -18.47 29.13
CA ASP A 395 -9.27 -19.03 28.83
C ASP A 395 -9.49 -20.38 29.56
N LYS A 396 -10.74 -20.66 29.89
CA LYS A 396 -11.16 -21.96 30.46
C LYS A 396 -10.82 -23.11 29.51
N SER A 397 -10.48 -24.26 30.09
CA SER A 397 -10.27 -25.51 29.34
C SER A 397 -11.50 -25.80 28.49
N ILE A 398 -11.29 -26.34 27.29
CA ILE A 398 -12.42 -26.75 26.49
C ILE A 398 -13.17 -27.91 27.13
N GLU A 399 -14.49 -27.86 27.05
CA GLU A 399 -15.35 -29.01 27.26
C GLU A 399 -16.17 -29.24 25.98
N ILE A 400 -15.78 -30.23 25.18
CA ILE A 400 -16.47 -30.49 23.91
C ILE A 400 -17.85 -31.11 24.15
N THR A 401 -18.84 -30.65 23.39
CA THR A 401 -20.20 -31.19 23.42
C THR A 401 -20.32 -32.37 22.45
N LEU A 402 -21.30 -33.24 22.69
CA LEU A 402 -21.60 -34.34 21.76
C LEU A 402 -21.95 -33.81 20.36
N CYS A 403 -22.69 -32.70 20.27
CA CYS A 403 -23.02 -32.05 19.00
C CYS A 403 -21.77 -31.58 18.25
N TYR A 404 -20.80 -31.00 18.96
CA TYR A 404 -19.52 -30.62 18.36
C TYR A 404 -18.80 -31.85 17.78
N TRP A 405 -18.74 -32.95 18.54
CA TRP A 405 -18.09 -34.18 18.09
C TRP A 405 -18.79 -34.81 16.88
N LYS A 406 -20.12 -34.90 16.89
CA LYS A 406 -20.92 -35.38 15.74
C LYS A 406 -20.58 -34.63 14.46
N SER A 407 -20.59 -33.29 14.50
CA SER A 407 -20.23 -32.45 13.36
C SER A 407 -18.79 -32.70 12.87
N LYS A 408 -17.86 -32.99 13.79
CA LYS A 408 -16.48 -33.32 13.42
C LYS A 408 -16.38 -34.67 12.72
N VAL A 409 -17.01 -35.71 13.26
CA VAL A 409 -17.04 -37.05 12.67
C VAL A 409 -17.61 -37.00 11.24
N GLU A 410 -18.74 -36.34 11.04
CA GLU A 410 -19.34 -36.14 9.71
C GLU A 410 -18.36 -35.47 8.73
N SER A 411 -17.67 -34.42 9.19
CA SER A 411 -16.66 -33.73 8.38
C SER A 411 -15.46 -34.63 8.03
N TYR A 412 -15.04 -35.52 8.93
CA TYR A 412 -13.93 -36.45 8.66
C TYR A 412 -14.31 -37.51 7.66
N ILE A 413 -15.52 -38.06 7.77
CA ILE A 413 -16.08 -39.01 6.79
C ILE A 413 -16.13 -38.37 5.40
N GLU A 414 -16.64 -37.15 5.29
CA GLU A 414 -16.70 -36.43 4.00
C GLU A 414 -15.30 -36.23 3.41
N GLN A 415 -14.34 -35.80 4.22
CA GLN A 415 -12.95 -35.57 3.79
C GLN A 415 -12.26 -36.85 3.29
N ASP A 416 -12.51 -37.97 3.96
CA ASP A 416 -11.89 -39.26 3.62
C ASP A 416 -12.54 -39.87 2.39
N ASN A 417 -13.87 -39.82 2.29
CA ASN A 417 -14.62 -40.25 1.10
C ASN A 417 -14.21 -39.44 -0.14
N LYS A 418 -14.08 -38.11 -0.02
CA LYS A 418 -13.63 -37.24 -1.13
C LYS A 418 -12.23 -37.57 -1.62
N LYS A 419 -11.42 -38.23 -0.80
CA LYS A 419 -10.04 -38.64 -1.12
C LYS A 419 -9.90 -40.15 -1.34
N ASN A 420 -11.02 -40.89 -1.42
CA ASN A 420 -11.05 -42.34 -1.57
C ASN A 420 -10.17 -43.08 -0.55
N ARG A 421 -10.15 -42.62 0.70
CA ARG A 421 -9.45 -43.29 1.79
C ARG A 421 -10.32 -44.39 2.39
N ASP A 422 -9.70 -45.45 2.90
CA ASP A 422 -10.40 -46.47 3.67
C ASP A 422 -11.00 -45.85 4.95
N SER A 423 -12.31 -45.99 5.09
CA SER A 423 -13.12 -45.47 6.20
C SER A 423 -13.67 -46.56 7.12
N SER A 424 -13.32 -47.84 6.89
CA SER A 424 -13.81 -48.99 7.67
C SER A 424 -13.56 -48.86 9.18
N ASN A 425 -12.45 -48.23 9.57
CA ASN A 425 -12.01 -48.03 10.95
C ASN A 425 -11.98 -46.55 11.37
N ASN A 426 -12.76 -45.70 10.70
CA ASN A 426 -12.82 -44.28 11.06
C ASN A 426 -13.44 -44.07 12.44
N VAL A 427 -13.04 -42.97 13.09
CA VAL A 427 -13.65 -42.52 14.34
C VAL A 427 -15.15 -42.33 14.17
N THR A 428 -15.91 -42.73 15.19
CA THR A 428 -17.38 -42.66 15.18
C THR A 428 -17.90 -41.72 16.26
N VAL A 429 -19.22 -41.47 16.23
CA VAL A 429 -19.88 -40.68 17.28
C VAL A 429 -19.70 -41.30 18.67
N ASP A 430 -19.60 -42.64 18.75
CA ASP A 430 -19.44 -43.39 20.00
C ASP A 430 -18.08 -43.15 20.67
N ASP A 431 -17.11 -42.64 19.91
CA ASP A 431 -15.79 -42.27 20.42
C ASP A 431 -15.78 -40.94 21.20
N TYR A 432 -16.96 -40.35 21.44
CA TYR A 432 -17.10 -39.05 22.10
C TYR A 432 -16.35 -38.98 23.43
N TYR A 433 -16.56 -39.94 24.35
CA TYR A 433 -15.95 -39.89 25.68
C TYR A 433 -14.43 -40.03 25.62
N TYR A 434 -13.91 -40.83 24.68
CA TYR A 434 -12.48 -40.99 24.45
C TYR A 434 -11.83 -39.67 24.02
N PHE A 435 -12.38 -39.00 23.00
CA PHE A 435 -11.83 -37.72 22.55
C PHE A 435 -12.12 -36.56 23.49
N LYS A 436 -13.23 -36.60 24.25
CA LYS A 436 -13.52 -35.63 25.31
C LYS A 436 -12.42 -35.66 26.37
N ASP A 437 -12.02 -36.84 26.81
CA ASP A 437 -10.95 -37.00 27.81
C ASP A 437 -9.59 -36.56 27.25
N ILE A 438 -9.25 -36.99 26.03
CA ILE A 438 -8.00 -36.58 25.35
C ILE A 438 -7.90 -35.05 25.26
N PHE A 439 -8.94 -34.37 24.76
CA PHE A 439 -8.88 -32.92 24.59
C PHE A 439 -8.94 -32.14 25.91
N LYS A 440 -9.41 -32.77 26.99
CA LYS A 440 -9.40 -32.17 28.33
C LYS A 440 -8.02 -32.28 28.98
N ASN A 441 -7.36 -33.42 28.82
CA ASN A 441 -6.14 -33.78 29.57
C ASN A 441 -4.84 -33.61 28.76
N GLN A 442 -4.92 -33.60 27.42
CA GLN A 442 -3.77 -33.44 26.55
C GLN A 442 -3.72 -32.04 25.91
N ARG A 443 -2.58 -31.75 25.29
CA ARG A 443 -2.29 -30.48 24.59
C ARG A 443 -2.15 -30.75 23.10
N CYS A 444 -2.13 -29.69 22.31
CA CYS A 444 -1.82 -29.78 20.89
C CYS A 444 -0.42 -30.40 20.70
N HIS A 445 -0.32 -31.52 20.00
CA HIS A 445 0.95 -32.22 19.78
C HIS A 445 1.98 -31.37 19.01
N ILE A 446 1.51 -30.39 18.23
CA ILE A 446 2.36 -29.52 17.41
C ILE A 446 2.85 -28.28 18.16
N CYS A 447 1.95 -27.51 18.77
CA CYS A 447 2.30 -26.23 19.41
C CYS A 447 2.35 -26.27 20.94
N ASN A 448 2.01 -27.41 21.54
CA ASN A 448 1.89 -27.62 22.99
C ASN A 448 0.88 -26.70 23.71
N ALA A 449 0.04 -25.98 22.96
CA ALA A 449 -1.00 -25.14 23.54
C ALA A 449 -2.17 -25.98 24.08
N ARG A 450 -2.74 -25.52 25.19
CA ARG A 450 -3.97 -26.07 25.75
C ARG A 450 -5.16 -25.80 24.83
N PHE A 451 -6.13 -26.70 24.81
CA PHE A 451 -7.34 -26.55 24.03
C PHE A 451 -8.37 -25.66 24.73
N THR A 452 -8.94 -24.71 23.97
CA THR A 452 -9.95 -23.76 24.42
C THR A 452 -10.97 -23.56 23.30
N TRP A 453 -12.08 -22.86 23.55
CA TRP A 453 -13.03 -22.54 22.47
C TRP A 453 -12.46 -21.58 21.41
N LYS A 454 -11.45 -20.79 21.76
CA LYS A 454 -10.65 -19.98 20.83
C LYS A 454 -9.58 -20.81 20.13
N ASN A 455 -8.99 -21.80 20.81
CA ASN A 455 -8.00 -22.74 20.27
C ASN A 455 -8.58 -24.16 20.17
N ARG A 456 -9.52 -24.36 19.25
CA ARG A 456 -10.35 -25.58 19.20
C ARG A 456 -9.53 -26.84 18.85
N PRO A 457 -9.79 -27.98 19.51
CA PRO A 457 -9.14 -29.24 19.19
C PRO A 457 -9.67 -29.86 17.90
N THR A 458 -8.85 -30.69 17.29
CA THR A 458 -9.18 -31.57 16.16
C THR A 458 -8.24 -32.77 16.19
N PRO A 459 -8.68 -33.97 15.79
CA PRO A 459 -7.77 -35.03 15.40
C PRO A 459 -6.99 -34.58 14.16
N ASP A 460 -5.66 -34.61 14.24
CA ASP A 460 -4.73 -34.44 13.11
C ASP A 460 -4.21 -35.81 12.69
N ARG A 461 -4.17 -36.06 11.37
CA ARG A 461 -3.71 -37.35 10.85
C ARG A 461 -2.20 -37.49 11.00
N ILE A 462 -1.76 -38.67 11.40
CA ILE A 462 -0.35 -39.08 11.38
C ILE A 462 0.05 -39.34 9.92
N ASP A 463 -0.71 -40.19 9.23
CA ASP A 463 -0.57 -40.47 7.79
C ASP A 463 -1.78 -39.90 7.01
N ASN A 464 -1.51 -38.95 6.12
CA ASN A 464 -2.53 -38.28 5.29
C ASN A 464 -3.12 -39.18 4.18
N ASN A 465 -2.53 -40.36 3.93
CA ASN A 465 -3.06 -41.37 3.01
C ASN A 465 -4.09 -42.31 3.66
N LYS A 466 -4.15 -42.34 5.00
CA LYS A 466 -5.08 -43.17 5.77
C LYS A 466 -6.25 -42.34 6.31
N GLY A 467 -7.38 -43.00 6.54
CA GLY A 467 -8.55 -42.39 7.17
C GLY A 467 -8.30 -41.96 8.62
N HIS A 468 -9.26 -41.25 9.22
CA HIS A 468 -9.19 -40.84 10.62
C HIS A 468 -9.53 -41.99 11.56
N SER A 469 -8.66 -42.98 11.72
CA SER A 469 -8.77 -44.00 12.78
C SER A 469 -8.14 -43.52 14.10
N LYS A 470 -8.52 -44.10 15.23
CA LYS A 470 -7.93 -43.77 16.56
C LYS A 470 -6.40 -43.91 16.59
N SER A 471 -5.85 -44.89 15.87
CA SER A 471 -4.40 -45.14 15.79
C SER A 471 -3.68 -44.25 14.80
N ASN A 472 -4.40 -43.53 13.93
CA ASN A 472 -3.84 -42.65 12.92
C ASN A 472 -4.06 -41.15 13.24
N VAL A 473 -4.48 -40.80 14.46
CA VAL A 473 -4.74 -39.40 14.81
C VAL A 473 -4.08 -38.98 16.12
N LEU A 474 -3.66 -37.72 16.18
CA LEU A 474 -3.14 -37.05 17.38
C LEU A 474 -3.96 -35.80 17.70
N PRO A 475 -4.06 -35.40 18.99
CA PRO A 475 -4.77 -34.18 19.35
C PRO A 475 -4.00 -32.95 18.88
N CYS A 476 -4.63 -32.14 18.04
CA CYS A 476 -4.03 -30.95 17.46
C CYS A 476 -5.01 -29.78 17.53
N CYS A 477 -4.53 -28.54 17.57
CA CYS A 477 -5.43 -27.41 17.43
C CYS A 477 -5.74 -27.16 15.96
N LEU A 478 -6.92 -26.60 15.69
CA LEU A 478 -7.40 -26.36 14.33
C LEU A 478 -6.40 -25.54 13.50
N ASP A 479 -5.74 -24.58 14.13
CA ASP A 479 -4.78 -23.68 13.47
C ASP A 479 -3.52 -24.43 13.08
N CYS A 480 -2.98 -25.27 13.98
CA CYS A 480 -1.79 -26.09 13.69
C CYS A 480 -2.09 -27.15 12.63
N ASN A 481 -3.25 -27.81 12.69
CA ASN A 481 -3.66 -28.78 11.67
C ASN A 481 -3.80 -28.10 10.29
N THR A 482 -4.42 -26.92 10.23
CA THR A 482 -4.53 -26.11 9.00
C THR A 482 -3.16 -25.58 8.54
N CYS A 483 -2.26 -25.27 9.47
CA CYS A 483 -0.90 -24.82 9.19
C CYS A 483 0.00 -25.95 8.69
N LYS A 484 -0.17 -27.17 9.18
CA LYS A 484 0.49 -28.37 8.68
C LYS A 484 0.04 -28.66 7.26
N ALA A 485 -1.25 -28.92 7.05
CA ALA A 485 -1.80 -29.32 5.76
C ALA A 485 -0.85 -30.32 5.03
N ASN A 486 -0.38 -29.97 3.83
CA ASN A 486 0.67 -30.70 3.10
C ASN A 486 1.97 -29.86 2.97
N ARG A 487 2.22 -28.94 3.91
CA ARG A 487 3.43 -28.10 3.91
C ARG A 487 4.64 -28.91 4.39
N ASP A 488 5.81 -28.47 3.95
CA ASP A 488 7.09 -28.91 4.48
C ASP A 488 7.18 -28.70 6.00
N GLU A 489 7.80 -29.66 6.70
CA GLU A 489 7.85 -29.70 8.18
C GLU A 489 8.60 -28.50 8.76
N ASN A 490 9.73 -28.11 8.15
CA ASN A 490 10.52 -26.96 8.59
C ASN A 490 9.75 -25.64 8.38
N GLN A 491 9.08 -25.50 7.24
CA GLN A 491 8.22 -24.33 7.00
C GLN A 491 7.02 -24.28 7.96
N MET A 492 6.43 -25.43 8.26
CA MET A 492 5.36 -25.53 9.25
C MET A 492 5.87 -25.08 10.63
N LYS A 493 7.01 -25.62 11.09
CA LYS A 493 7.66 -25.26 12.36
C LYS A 493 7.91 -23.75 12.45
N LEU A 494 8.44 -23.14 11.38
CA LEU A 494 8.65 -21.69 11.32
C LEU A 494 7.34 -20.92 11.53
N MET A 495 6.27 -21.27 10.81
CA MET A 495 4.98 -20.58 10.92
C MET A 495 4.37 -20.69 12.32
N ILE A 496 4.49 -21.85 12.97
CA ILE A 496 4.03 -22.07 14.35
C ILE A 496 4.84 -21.22 15.31
N GLN A 497 6.16 -21.21 15.18
CA GLN A 497 7.03 -20.45 16.09
C GLN A 497 6.86 -18.94 15.93
N LEU A 498 6.71 -18.44 14.71
CA LEU A 498 6.37 -17.03 14.48
C LEU A 498 5.06 -16.64 15.15
N ARG A 499 4.05 -17.51 15.09
CA ARG A 499 2.79 -17.27 15.79
C ARG A 499 2.97 -17.24 17.30
N LYS A 500 3.68 -18.22 17.86
CA LYS A 500 3.93 -18.28 19.31
C LYS A 500 4.69 -17.05 19.79
N TYR A 501 5.72 -16.65 19.06
CA TYR A 501 6.48 -15.44 19.32
C TYR A 501 5.60 -14.18 19.27
N ALA A 502 4.76 -14.04 18.23
CA ALA A 502 3.84 -12.91 18.11
C ALA A 502 2.86 -12.83 19.28
N LEU A 503 2.32 -13.97 19.74
CA LEU A 503 1.44 -14.03 20.91
C LEU A 503 2.21 -13.70 22.20
N PHE A 504 3.43 -14.22 22.36
CA PHE A 504 4.28 -13.97 23.51
C PHE A 504 4.66 -12.50 23.66
N LYS A 505 5.00 -11.83 22.56
CA LYS A 505 5.35 -10.40 22.51
C LYS A 505 4.15 -9.47 22.27
N GLN A 506 2.92 -10.00 22.22
CA GLN A 506 1.69 -9.25 21.96
C GLN A 506 1.73 -8.41 20.65
N LEU A 507 2.35 -8.97 19.61
CA LEU A 507 2.56 -8.28 18.34
C LEU A 507 1.33 -8.29 17.42
N PRO A 508 1.29 -7.40 16.42
CA PRO A 508 0.17 -7.33 15.48
C PRO A 508 -0.08 -8.63 14.71
N MET A 509 -1.37 -8.96 14.54
CA MET A 509 -1.84 -10.11 13.78
C MET A 509 -2.93 -9.72 12.78
N THR A 510 -3.14 -10.51 11.73
CA THR A 510 -4.20 -10.26 10.75
C THR A 510 -5.59 -10.33 11.38
N LEU A 511 -6.47 -9.41 10.97
CA LEU A 511 -7.86 -9.37 11.41
C LEU A 511 -8.66 -10.56 10.84
N ILE A 512 -9.59 -11.07 11.66
CA ILE A 512 -10.50 -12.18 11.32
C ILE A 512 -11.98 -11.82 11.42
N ASN A 513 -12.29 -10.61 11.90
CA ASN A 513 -13.65 -10.12 12.11
C ASN A 513 -13.89 -8.91 11.16
N ASP A 514 -14.99 -8.99 10.40
CA ASP A 514 -15.36 -8.00 9.39
C ASP A 514 -15.74 -6.64 10.01
N ASP A 515 -16.37 -6.64 11.18
CA ASP A 515 -16.75 -5.44 11.92
C ASP A 515 -15.51 -4.71 12.46
N ILE A 516 -14.55 -5.46 13.01
CA ILE A 516 -13.25 -4.89 13.43
C ILE A 516 -12.52 -4.30 12.22
N TYR A 517 -12.48 -5.01 11.09
CA TYR A 517 -11.86 -4.50 9.87
C TYR A 517 -12.51 -3.19 9.40
N LYS A 518 -13.84 -3.14 9.35
CA LYS A 518 -14.59 -1.93 8.96
C LYS A 518 -14.31 -0.78 9.92
N LEU A 519 -14.35 -1.03 11.22
CA LEU A 519 -14.07 -0.03 12.25
C LEU A 519 -12.68 0.59 12.05
N VAL A 520 -11.65 -0.24 12.00
CA VAL A 520 -10.27 0.20 11.77
C VAL A 520 -10.15 0.96 10.44
N ARG A 521 -10.79 0.46 9.37
CA ARG A 521 -10.70 1.07 8.04
C ARG A 521 -11.35 2.44 7.96
N ARG A 522 -12.48 2.65 8.65
CA ARG A 522 -13.17 3.96 8.76
C ARG A 522 -12.33 4.98 9.52
N GLY A 523 -11.58 4.54 10.54
CA GLY A 523 -10.71 5.40 11.33
C GLY A 523 -9.47 5.91 10.59
N ILE A 524 -9.11 5.30 9.44
CA ILE A 524 -7.98 5.77 8.62
C ILE A 524 -8.34 7.11 7.98
N THR A 525 -7.81 8.17 8.58
CA THR A 525 -7.93 9.55 8.11
C THR A 525 -6.53 10.02 7.70
N GLY A 526 -6.41 10.64 6.53
CA GLY A 526 -5.15 11.26 6.11
C GLY A 526 -4.80 12.45 7.00
N GLY A 527 -3.56 12.94 6.91
CA GLY A 527 -3.19 14.22 7.54
C GLY A 527 -3.87 15.39 6.84
N LEU A 528 -4.20 16.44 7.59
CA LEU A 528 -4.68 17.69 7.04
C LEU A 528 -3.48 18.40 6.38
N SER A 529 -3.47 18.44 5.04
CA SER A 529 -2.47 19.20 4.27
C SER A 529 -3.14 20.46 3.72
N THR A 530 -3.36 21.44 4.60
CA THR A 530 -3.89 22.74 4.19
C THR A 530 -2.72 23.63 3.79
N VAL A 531 -2.56 23.90 2.49
CA VAL A 531 -1.71 25.00 2.02
C VAL A 531 -2.52 26.28 2.20
N ILE A 532 -2.30 26.94 3.32
CA ILE A 532 -2.94 28.22 3.59
C ILE A 532 -2.16 29.30 2.81
N TYR A 533 -2.76 29.82 1.74
CA TYR A 533 -2.24 31.00 1.02
C TYR A 533 -2.54 32.26 1.84
N ARG A 534 -1.87 32.40 3.00
CA ARG A 534 -1.91 33.62 3.82
C ARG A 534 -0.66 34.44 3.53
N TYR A 535 -0.87 35.70 3.16
CA TYR A 535 0.19 36.70 3.07
C TYR A 535 0.30 37.38 4.43
N ASN A 536 1.40 37.12 5.14
CA ASN A 536 1.68 37.72 6.44
C ASN A 536 2.88 38.66 6.31
N ILE A 537 2.75 39.89 6.78
CA ILE A 537 3.80 40.90 6.84
C ILE A 537 4.22 41.11 8.29
N ALA A 538 5.52 41.02 8.54
CA ALA A 538 6.09 41.26 9.86
C ALA A 538 5.83 42.71 10.33
N GLY A 539 5.27 42.87 11.52
CA GLY A 539 4.92 44.16 12.12
C GLY A 539 3.58 44.73 11.67
N GLU A 540 2.92 44.13 10.67
CA GLU A 540 1.67 44.66 10.10
C GLU A 540 0.49 43.69 10.27
N THR A 541 0.70 42.40 9.97
CA THR A 541 -0.40 41.42 10.04
C THR A 541 -0.75 41.11 11.49
N ARG A 542 -1.99 41.40 11.90
CA ARG A 542 -2.53 41.04 13.21
C ARG A 542 -2.73 39.54 13.33
N ILE A 543 -2.50 39.00 14.53
CA ILE A 543 -2.81 37.62 14.87
C ILE A 543 -4.31 37.56 15.15
N ASN A 544 -5.01 36.70 14.40
CA ASN A 544 -6.45 36.49 14.51
C ASN A 544 -6.76 35.21 15.30
N HIS A 545 -7.87 35.21 16.03
CA HIS A 545 -8.45 34.05 16.70
C HIS A 545 -9.96 34.03 16.53
N TYR A 546 -10.57 32.86 16.73
CA TYR A 546 -12.01 32.69 16.71
C TYR A 546 -12.62 32.78 18.12
N GLU A 547 -13.80 33.37 18.21
CA GLU A 547 -14.61 33.41 19.43
C GLU A 547 -16.03 32.92 19.13
N TYR A 548 -16.45 31.88 19.84
CA TYR A 548 -17.79 31.33 19.86
C TYR A 548 -18.67 32.09 20.85
N ASP A 549 -19.77 32.62 20.35
CA ASP A 549 -20.83 33.21 21.14
C ASP A 549 -21.90 32.16 21.43
N LYS A 550 -22.00 31.80 22.71
CA LYS A 550 -22.93 30.78 23.23
C LYS A 550 -24.39 31.18 23.10
N GLU A 551 -24.72 32.48 23.18
CA GLU A 551 -26.10 32.97 23.12
C GLU A 551 -26.61 32.95 21.67
N ASN A 552 -25.79 33.45 20.74
CA ASN A 552 -26.17 33.59 19.33
C ASN A 552 -25.79 32.37 18.47
N LYS A 553 -25.05 31.40 19.03
CA LYS A 553 -24.57 30.19 18.33
C LYS A 553 -23.76 30.51 17.07
N CYS A 554 -22.95 31.56 17.12
CA CYS A 554 -22.13 32.02 16.00
C CYS A 554 -20.65 32.09 16.39
N VAL A 555 -19.79 32.12 15.36
CA VAL A 555 -18.35 32.23 15.51
C VAL A 555 -17.89 33.54 14.89
N TYR A 556 -17.16 34.33 15.66
CA TYR A 556 -16.54 35.58 15.24
C TYR A 556 -15.05 35.36 14.99
N SER A 557 -14.52 36.06 14.01
CA SER A 557 -13.08 36.13 13.71
C SER A 557 -12.57 37.46 14.25
N ILE A 558 -11.70 37.43 15.26
CA ILE A 558 -11.28 38.60 16.02
C ILE A 558 -9.78 38.79 15.87
N ASP A 559 -9.40 39.95 15.36
CA ASP A 559 -8.00 40.39 15.33
C ASP A 559 -7.56 40.81 16.72
N SER A 560 -6.51 40.16 17.23
CA SER A 560 -5.87 40.58 18.48
C SER A 560 -5.05 41.86 18.29
N ASP A 561 -4.62 42.46 19.40
CA ASP A 561 -3.67 43.57 19.39
C ASP A 561 -2.23 43.15 19.08
N ASN A 562 -1.97 41.84 19.00
CA ASN A 562 -0.66 41.32 18.66
C ASN A 562 -0.47 41.30 17.15
N VAL A 563 0.68 41.82 16.69
CA VAL A 563 1.12 41.69 15.29
C VAL A 563 2.16 40.59 15.17
N MET A 564 2.11 39.85 14.06
CA MET A 564 3.14 38.87 13.72
C MET A 564 4.45 39.60 13.48
N THR A 565 5.52 39.26 14.22
CA THR A 565 6.83 39.90 14.05
C THR A 565 7.90 38.94 13.51
N HIS A 566 7.76 37.64 13.76
CA HIS A 566 8.74 36.61 13.42
C HIS A 566 8.04 35.30 13.03
N VAL A 567 8.66 34.52 12.14
CA VAL A 567 8.27 33.13 11.82
C VAL A 567 9.45 32.23 12.21
N ILE A 568 9.22 31.32 13.17
CA ILE A 568 10.31 30.63 13.87
C ILE A 568 10.59 29.23 13.28
N GLN A 569 9.61 28.58 12.64
CA GLN A 569 9.81 27.23 12.14
C GLN A 569 8.93 26.91 10.92
N LEU A 570 9.53 26.30 9.91
CA LEU A 570 8.82 25.72 8.76
C LEU A 570 8.64 24.22 9.00
N ASP A 571 7.50 23.67 8.61
CA ASP A 571 7.15 22.26 8.81
C ASP A 571 8.19 21.26 8.23
N PHE A 572 8.99 21.70 7.26
CA PHE A 572 10.06 20.90 6.67
C PHE A 572 11.10 20.41 7.69
N ASP A 573 11.32 21.17 8.77
CA ASP A 573 12.30 20.88 9.83
C ASP A 573 11.74 20.03 10.99
N SER A 574 10.43 19.81 11.02
CA SER A 574 9.76 18.96 12.00
C SER A 574 10.42 17.57 12.06
N GLN A 575 10.79 17.13 13.27
CA GLN A 575 11.43 15.83 13.45
C GLN A 575 10.44 14.66 13.29
N TYR A 576 9.12 14.92 13.32
CA TYR A 576 8.04 13.94 13.16
C TYR A 576 8.34 12.57 13.82
N PRO A 577 8.71 12.51 15.11
CA PRO A 577 8.59 11.22 15.79
C PRO A 577 7.10 10.83 15.76
N SER A 578 6.81 9.56 15.46
CA SER A 578 5.48 9.04 15.77
C SER A 578 5.29 9.21 17.28
N VAL A 579 4.27 9.94 17.71
CA VAL A 579 3.88 10.00 19.12
C VAL A 579 3.60 8.61 19.69
N MET A 580 3.29 7.63 18.81
CA MET A 580 3.13 6.22 19.13
C MET A 580 4.45 5.42 19.01
N SER A 581 5.59 6.06 19.25
CA SER A 581 6.91 5.40 19.30
C SER A 581 7.11 4.53 20.53
N SER A 582 6.19 4.61 21.49
CA SER A 582 6.33 4.06 22.84
C SER A 582 7.56 4.58 23.58
N GLU A 583 8.11 5.73 23.17
CA GLU A 583 9.00 6.51 24.02
C GLU A 583 8.20 7.13 25.17
N SER A 584 8.77 7.07 26.37
CA SER A 584 8.22 7.75 27.52
C SER A 584 8.42 9.26 27.37
N HIS A 585 7.36 10.05 27.57
CA HIS A 585 7.43 11.51 27.55
C HIS A 585 6.58 12.13 28.66
N PRO A 586 7.07 13.12 29.44
CA PRO A 586 6.32 13.71 30.56
C PRO A 586 4.95 14.31 30.17
N PHE A 587 4.82 14.79 28.93
CA PHE A 587 3.54 15.32 28.42
C PHE A 587 2.50 14.26 28.06
N ILE A 588 2.85 12.97 28.12
CA ILE A 588 1.87 11.89 27.98
C ILE A 588 1.34 11.60 29.39
N PRO A 589 0.08 11.92 29.72
CA PRO A 589 -0.47 11.62 31.06
C PRO A 589 -0.89 10.16 31.21
N TYR A 590 -0.86 9.39 30.11
CA TYR A 590 -1.43 8.06 30.05
C TYR A 590 -0.37 6.96 30.18
N THR A 591 -0.77 5.85 30.80
CA THR A 591 -0.12 4.53 30.73
C THR A 591 1.38 4.58 30.98
N CYS A 592 1.79 5.08 32.15
CA CYS A 592 3.19 5.31 32.52
C CYS A 592 3.94 6.20 31.49
N HIS A 593 3.37 7.35 31.14
CA HIS A 593 3.97 8.31 30.22
C HIS A 593 4.28 7.77 28.82
N THR A 594 3.64 6.66 28.39
CA THR A 594 4.02 5.91 27.20
C THR A 594 2.81 5.60 26.33
N LEU A 595 2.85 5.95 25.04
CA LEU A 595 1.83 5.54 24.07
C LEU A 595 2.20 4.20 23.41
N TYR A 596 1.45 3.16 23.74
CA TYR A 596 1.61 1.81 23.19
C TYR A 596 0.93 1.61 21.84
N MET A 597 1.39 0.61 21.10
CA MET A 597 0.81 0.20 19.82
C MET A 597 -0.13 -0.99 19.96
N CYS A 598 -1.21 -1.01 19.17
CA CYS A 598 -2.15 -2.13 19.13
C CYS A 598 -1.51 -3.39 18.54
N GLY A 599 -1.58 -4.49 19.29
CA GLY A 599 -1.19 -5.83 18.88
C GLY A 599 -2.33 -6.63 18.26
N GLN A 600 -2.54 -7.84 18.77
CA GLN A 600 -3.66 -8.70 18.40
C GLN A 600 -5.00 -8.12 18.87
N ALA A 601 -6.00 -8.12 17.99
CA ALA A 601 -7.41 -7.84 18.34
C ALA A 601 -8.00 -8.97 19.19
N ILE A 602 -8.65 -8.62 20.31
CA ILE A 602 -9.16 -9.57 21.31
C ILE A 602 -10.66 -9.79 21.15
N GLU A 603 -11.46 -8.73 21.21
CA GLU A 603 -12.92 -8.80 21.12
C GLU A 603 -13.50 -7.55 20.46
N PHE A 604 -14.69 -7.73 19.89
CA PHE A 604 -15.57 -6.66 19.42
C PHE A 604 -16.84 -6.69 20.27
N ILE A 605 -17.11 -5.61 20.97
CA ILE A 605 -18.29 -5.43 21.82
C ILE A 605 -19.22 -4.46 21.12
N ASN A 606 -20.42 -4.92 20.74
CA ASN A 606 -21.47 -4.06 20.22
C ASN A 606 -22.38 -3.64 21.39
N ALA A 607 -22.56 -2.35 21.62
CA ALA A 607 -23.28 -1.81 22.78
C ALA A 607 -24.81 -1.88 22.59
N THR A 608 -25.34 -3.06 22.26
CA THR A 608 -26.77 -3.27 22.00
C THR A 608 -27.60 -3.55 23.26
N THR A 609 -26.93 -3.93 24.36
CA THR A 609 -27.57 -4.20 25.65
C THR A 609 -26.96 -3.28 26.71
N GLN A 610 -27.68 -3.04 27.82
CA GLN A 610 -27.15 -2.23 28.92
C GLN A 610 -25.84 -2.83 29.48
N PHE A 611 -25.78 -4.16 29.58
CA PHE A 611 -24.57 -4.87 30.02
C PHE A 611 -23.37 -4.59 29.09
N ASP A 612 -23.57 -4.63 27.78
CA ASP A 612 -22.51 -4.34 26.80
C ASP A 612 -22.12 -2.85 26.84
N TYR A 613 -23.10 -1.96 26.97
CA TYR A 613 -22.85 -0.53 27.13
C TYR A 613 -22.02 -0.23 28.37
N ASP A 614 -22.35 -0.81 29.52
CA ASP A 614 -21.62 -0.62 30.78
C ASP A 614 -20.19 -1.17 30.66
N ARG A 615 -19.99 -2.31 29.97
CA ARG A 615 -18.65 -2.84 29.67
C ARG A 615 -17.84 -1.88 28.79
N CYS A 616 -18.43 -1.36 27.72
CA CYS A 616 -17.77 -0.40 26.85
C CYS A 616 -17.41 0.88 27.61
N LYS A 617 -18.33 1.40 28.43
CA LYS A 617 -18.11 2.57 29.28
C LYS A 617 -16.98 2.33 30.28
N ALA A 618 -16.94 1.17 30.93
CA ALA A 618 -15.87 0.81 31.85
C ALA A 618 -14.48 0.78 31.16
N LEU A 619 -14.41 0.30 29.91
CA LEU A 619 -13.17 0.33 29.13
C LEU A 619 -12.74 1.75 28.75
N ILE A 620 -13.68 2.59 28.32
CA ILE A 620 -13.39 3.98 27.90
C ILE A 620 -12.92 4.81 29.09
N TYR A 621 -13.59 4.69 30.24
CA TYR A 621 -13.33 5.50 31.42
C TYR A 621 -12.44 4.83 32.47
N ASP A 622 -11.71 3.77 32.11
CA ASP A 622 -10.80 3.08 33.03
C ASP A 622 -9.81 4.08 33.66
N ILE A 623 -9.87 4.20 34.99
CA ILE A 623 -9.03 5.13 35.76
C ILE A 623 -7.55 4.73 35.73
N ASN A 624 -7.26 3.47 35.43
CA ASN A 624 -5.90 2.96 35.30
C ASN A 624 -5.16 3.58 34.12
N ARG A 625 -5.85 4.31 33.22
CA ARG A 625 -5.20 5.08 32.16
C ARG A 625 -4.19 6.09 32.71
N PHE A 626 -4.37 6.61 33.93
CA PHE A 626 -3.42 7.52 34.59
C PHE A 626 -2.44 6.80 35.52
N SER A 627 -2.44 5.47 35.54
CA SER A 627 -1.57 4.71 36.42
C SER A 627 -0.10 4.90 36.03
N ASN A 628 0.73 5.10 37.05
CA ASN A 628 2.18 5.04 36.96
C ASN A 628 2.73 3.67 37.37
N ASP A 629 1.87 2.74 37.79
CA ASP A 629 2.26 1.36 38.10
C ASP A 629 2.29 0.54 36.81
N ARG A 630 3.50 0.08 36.46
CA ARG A 630 3.74 -0.71 35.26
C ARG A 630 2.99 -2.04 35.28
N LEU A 631 2.82 -2.69 36.43
CA LEU A 631 2.10 -3.95 36.54
C LEU A 631 0.60 -3.78 36.25
N VAL A 632 0.02 -2.67 36.69
CA VAL A 632 -1.36 -2.31 36.35
C VAL A 632 -1.46 -2.04 34.86
N VAL A 633 -0.58 -1.18 34.34
CA VAL A 633 -0.58 -0.80 32.93
C VAL A 633 -0.39 -2.02 32.05
N ASP A 634 0.55 -2.93 32.33
CA ASP A 634 0.83 -4.11 31.50
C ASP A 634 -0.38 -5.06 31.33
N ASN A 635 -1.33 -5.04 32.26
CA ASN A 635 -2.58 -5.81 32.17
C ASN A 635 -3.71 -5.07 31.41
N MET A 636 -3.54 -3.80 31.09
CA MET A 636 -4.52 -3.02 30.34
C MET A 636 -4.52 -3.39 28.85
N LEU A 637 -5.72 -3.38 28.27
CA LEU A 637 -5.92 -3.46 26.82
C LEU A 637 -6.01 -2.07 26.22
N LEU A 638 -5.58 -1.94 24.97
CA LEU A 638 -5.92 -0.77 24.15
C LEU A 638 -7.27 -0.98 23.52
N PHE A 639 -7.89 0.09 23.02
CA PHE A 639 -9.17 0.00 22.35
C PHE A 639 -9.33 0.98 21.19
N ILE A 640 -10.26 0.65 20.30
CA ILE A 640 -10.88 1.58 19.36
C ILE A 640 -12.37 1.60 19.67
N ALA A 641 -12.89 2.78 19.99
CA ALA A 641 -14.30 2.99 20.30
C ALA A 641 -14.98 3.71 19.13
N GLU A 642 -16.21 3.33 18.85
CA GLU A 642 -17.12 4.00 17.91
C GLU A 642 -18.16 4.75 18.74
N VAL A 643 -18.11 6.09 18.70
CA VAL A 643 -18.89 6.97 19.59
C VAL A 643 -19.45 8.18 18.85
N ARG A 644 -20.50 8.77 19.42
CA ARG A 644 -20.97 10.14 19.14
C ARG A 644 -20.64 11.00 20.35
N GLY A 645 -20.28 12.26 20.13
CA GLY A 645 -20.04 13.17 21.24
C GLY A 645 -19.78 14.60 20.77
N HIS A 646 -19.63 15.49 21.74
CA HIS A 646 -19.37 16.90 21.51
C HIS A 646 -18.44 17.45 22.60
N ILE A 647 -17.69 18.50 22.29
CA ILE A 647 -17.00 19.29 23.30
C ILE A 647 -18.05 20.05 24.09
N ASP A 648 -17.92 20.03 25.42
CA ASP A 648 -18.76 20.85 26.29
C ASP A 648 -18.74 22.31 25.82
N GLU A 649 -19.92 22.89 25.69
CA GLU A 649 -20.13 24.20 25.10
C GLU A 649 -19.33 25.29 25.82
N ASP A 650 -19.12 25.14 27.14
CA ASP A 650 -18.31 26.06 27.94
C ASP A 650 -16.81 26.04 27.59
N TYR A 651 -16.37 25.04 26.84
CA TYR A 651 -14.97 24.82 26.43
C TYR A 651 -14.77 24.91 24.91
N ILE A 652 -15.78 25.30 24.12
CA ILE A 652 -15.59 25.49 22.67
C ILE A 652 -14.51 26.55 22.41
N ASN A 653 -14.57 27.69 23.11
CA ASN A 653 -13.57 28.76 22.96
C ASN A 653 -12.15 28.34 23.33
N TYR A 654 -11.97 27.29 24.13
CA TYR A 654 -10.66 26.76 24.46
C TYR A 654 -9.97 26.11 23.24
N CYS A 655 -10.72 25.62 22.26
CA CYS A 655 -10.19 24.85 21.14
C CYS A 655 -10.71 25.27 19.76
N ILE A 656 -11.50 26.34 19.66
CA ILE A 656 -12.15 26.73 18.41
C ILE A 656 -11.18 27.09 17.28
N ASP A 657 -10.01 27.64 17.61
CA ASP A 657 -8.94 27.92 16.65
C ASP A 657 -8.38 26.64 16.01
N PHE A 658 -8.51 25.51 16.71
CA PHE A 658 -8.07 24.21 16.22
C PHE A 658 -8.97 23.10 16.77
N GLY A 659 -10.15 22.95 16.16
CA GLY A 659 -11.09 21.90 16.53
C GLY A 659 -10.39 20.54 16.59
N PRO A 660 -10.39 19.85 17.75
CA PRO A 660 -9.48 18.75 18.00
C PRO A 660 -9.89 17.47 17.26
N ILE A 661 -11.08 17.43 16.63
CA ILE A 661 -11.59 16.27 15.91
C ILE A 661 -11.29 16.40 14.41
N LEU A 662 -10.25 15.71 13.93
CA LEU A 662 -9.86 15.65 12.52
C LEU A 662 -10.58 14.52 11.75
N ARG A 663 -11.54 14.86 10.87
CA ARG A 663 -12.35 13.86 10.13
C ARG A 663 -12.71 14.29 8.72
N ASN A 664 -12.89 13.29 7.84
CA ASN A 664 -13.46 13.49 6.51
C ASN A 664 -14.99 13.44 6.59
N ILE A 665 -15.65 14.58 6.40
CA ILE A 665 -17.11 14.70 6.36
C ILE A 665 -17.57 15.15 4.97
N ASP A 666 -18.85 14.89 4.67
CA ASP A 666 -19.48 15.35 3.45
C ASP A 666 -20.07 16.75 3.70
N ILE A 667 -19.61 17.76 2.95
CA ILE A 667 -20.00 19.17 3.09
C ILE A 667 -20.69 19.60 1.80
N LYS A 668 -21.84 20.27 1.92
CA LYS A 668 -22.50 20.90 0.77
C LYS A 668 -21.85 22.26 0.50
N THR A 669 -21.37 22.51 -0.72
CA THR A 669 -20.70 23.77 -1.07
C THR A 669 -21.69 24.89 -1.44
N ASN A 670 -22.78 25.03 -0.67
CA ASN A 670 -23.77 26.08 -0.85
C ASN A 670 -23.50 27.27 0.10
N LYS A 671 -24.06 28.43 -0.22
CA LYS A 671 -23.88 29.68 0.54
C LYS A 671 -24.12 29.53 2.04
N GLU A 672 -25.13 28.76 2.43
CA GLU A 672 -25.51 28.52 3.82
C GLU A 672 -24.42 27.77 4.61
N THR A 673 -23.78 26.77 4.00
CA THR A 673 -22.82 25.90 4.70
C THR A 673 -21.41 26.47 4.74
N ILE A 674 -20.92 27.05 3.63
CA ILE A 674 -19.52 27.55 3.53
C ILE A 674 -19.40 29.06 3.72
N GLY A 675 -20.53 29.76 3.92
CA GLY A 675 -20.58 31.20 4.05
C GLY A 675 -20.54 31.94 2.70
N GLU A 676 -20.99 33.20 2.75
CA GLU A 676 -21.11 34.07 1.57
C GLU A 676 -19.80 34.31 0.84
N TYR A 677 -18.73 34.60 1.58
CA TYR A 677 -17.41 34.90 1.00
C TYR A 677 -16.88 33.73 0.16
N MET A 678 -16.82 32.53 0.75
CA MET A 678 -16.31 31.34 0.04
C MET A 678 -17.22 30.96 -1.12
N TYR A 679 -18.53 31.06 -0.95
CA TYR A 679 -19.48 30.78 -2.03
C TYR A 679 -19.31 31.74 -3.21
N ASN A 680 -19.20 33.04 -2.96
CA ASN A 680 -18.96 34.03 -4.00
C ASN A 680 -17.63 33.78 -4.71
N HIS A 681 -16.56 33.44 -3.97
CA HIS A 681 -15.29 33.03 -4.57
C HIS A 681 -15.44 31.81 -5.51
N LEU A 682 -16.18 30.78 -5.10
CA LEU A 682 -16.44 29.63 -5.96
C LEU A 682 -17.17 30.04 -7.24
N VAL A 683 -18.19 30.90 -7.14
CA VAL A 683 -18.97 31.38 -8.28
C VAL A 683 -18.13 32.25 -9.22
N GLU A 684 -17.45 33.27 -8.71
CA GLU A 684 -16.63 34.21 -9.48
C GLU A 684 -15.51 33.50 -10.26
N HIS A 685 -14.89 32.48 -9.65
CA HIS A 685 -13.83 31.71 -10.27
C HIS A 685 -14.31 30.47 -11.03
N HIS A 686 -15.63 30.30 -11.22
CA HIS A 686 -16.24 29.19 -11.95
C HIS A 686 -15.84 27.81 -11.39
N LEU A 687 -15.67 27.72 -10.07
CA LEU A 687 -15.37 26.49 -9.34
C LEU A 687 -16.67 25.74 -8.96
N PRO A 688 -16.59 24.42 -8.68
CA PRO A 688 -17.76 23.65 -8.29
C PRO A 688 -18.43 24.18 -7.01
N HIS A 689 -19.73 24.47 -7.09
CA HIS A 689 -20.58 24.97 -5.99
C HIS A 689 -21.93 24.24 -5.99
N ASP A 690 -22.66 24.29 -4.87
CA ASP A 690 -23.94 23.60 -4.64
C ASP A 690 -23.90 22.06 -4.78
N ILE A 691 -22.71 21.48 -4.68
CA ILE A 691 -22.49 20.03 -4.71
C ILE A 691 -22.07 19.51 -3.33
N ILE A 692 -22.10 18.19 -3.16
CA ILE A 692 -21.56 17.54 -1.96
C ILE A 692 -20.11 17.18 -2.23
N GLU A 693 -19.20 17.70 -1.40
CA GLU A 693 -17.78 17.38 -1.43
C GLU A 693 -17.34 16.75 -0.11
N ARG A 694 -16.55 15.68 -0.20
CA ARG A 694 -15.93 15.07 0.98
C ARG A 694 -14.65 15.80 1.33
N LYS A 695 -14.60 16.43 2.51
CA LYS A 695 -13.47 17.25 2.97
C LYS A 695 -12.94 16.76 4.30
N LEU A 696 -11.61 16.70 4.43
CA LEU A 696 -10.94 16.59 5.72
C LEU A 696 -10.99 17.94 6.41
N THR A 697 -11.55 18.00 7.61
CA THR A 697 -11.68 19.24 8.39
C THR A 697 -11.48 18.98 9.88
N ASN A 698 -11.41 20.07 10.64
CA ASN A 698 -11.41 20.11 12.10
C ASN A 698 -12.84 20.33 12.60
N LEU A 699 -13.22 19.63 13.66
CA LEU A 699 -14.55 19.69 14.28
C LEU A 699 -14.42 19.83 15.80
N VAL A 700 -15.44 20.41 16.42
CA VAL A 700 -15.62 20.46 17.90
C VAL A 700 -16.64 19.43 18.40
N ASP A 701 -17.33 18.75 17.49
CA ASP A 701 -18.23 17.63 17.78
C ASP A 701 -18.09 16.54 16.72
N THR A 702 -18.84 15.45 16.86
CA THR A 702 -18.89 14.40 15.83
C THR A 702 -19.87 14.70 14.71
N ASN A 703 -20.36 15.94 14.56
CA ASN A 703 -21.27 16.42 13.52
C ASN A 703 -22.48 15.49 13.32
N ASN A 704 -23.10 15.03 14.42
CA ASN A 704 -24.18 14.05 14.42
C ASN A 704 -23.88 12.69 13.77
N GLU A 705 -22.62 12.43 13.40
CA GLU A 705 -22.13 11.17 12.91
C GLU A 705 -21.50 10.35 14.05
N VAL A 706 -21.48 9.05 13.83
CA VAL A 706 -20.77 8.11 14.68
C VAL A 706 -19.34 7.97 14.16
N MET A 707 -18.37 8.25 15.01
CA MET A 707 -16.95 8.31 14.63
C MET A 707 -16.13 7.34 15.47
N SER A 708 -15.09 6.76 14.85
CA SER A 708 -14.17 5.85 15.53
C SER A 708 -12.95 6.59 16.07
N PHE A 709 -12.52 6.29 17.30
CA PHE A 709 -11.34 6.87 17.95
C PHE A 709 -10.52 5.78 18.61
N ASN A 710 -9.19 5.84 18.50
CA ASN A 710 -8.33 5.02 19.34
C ASN A 710 -8.35 5.55 20.78
N ASN A 711 -7.97 4.72 21.75
CA ASN A 711 -8.02 5.04 23.17
C ASN A 711 -7.30 6.36 23.52
N TYR A 712 -6.10 6.60 23.02
CA TYR A 712 -5.33 7.80 23.38
C TYR A 712 -5.93 9.07 22.79
N TYR A 713 -6.47 8.99 21.58
CA TYR A 713 -7.16 10.12 20.96
C TYR A 713 -8.47 10.40 21.70
N LEU A 714 -9.25 9.38 22.04
CA LEU A 714 -10.49 9.57 22.80
C LEU A 714 -10.22 10.09 24.22
N TRP A 715 -9.21 9.55 24.91
CA TRP A 715 -8.81 10.05 26.22
C TRP A 715 -8.32 11.50 26.14
N LEU A 716 -7.52 11.85 25.14
CA LEU A 716 -7.15 13.25 24.90
C LEU A 716 -8.37 14.15 24.73
N LEU A 717 -9.36 13.73 23.94
CA LEU A 717 -10.60 14.49 23.77
C LEU A 717 -11.35 14.65 25.09
N ILE A 718 -11.53 13.58 25.85
CA ILE A 718 -12.26 13.60 27.13
C ILE A 718 -11.52 14.44 28.17
N ASP A 719 -10.23 14.18 28.37
CA ASP A 719 -9.48 14.68 29.53
C ASP A 719 -8.90 16.09 29.28
N GLN A 720 -8.55 16.44 28.03
CA GLN A 720 -7.97 17.76 27.69
C GLN A 720 -8.98 18.71 27.04
N PHE A 721 -9.91 18.19 26.24
CA PHE A 721 -10.85 19.00 25.46
C PHE A 721 -12.29 18.93 25.98
N HIS A 722 -12.50 18.34 27.17
CA HIS A 722 -13.82 18.26 27.81
C HIS A 722 -14.90 17.64 26.91
N PHE A 723 -14.51 16.63 26.13
CA PHE A 723 -15.41 15.93 25.23
C PHE A 723 -16.38 15.02 26.01
N ILE A 724 -17.67 15.25 25.79
CA ILE A 724 -18.78 14.47 26.34
C ILE A 724 -19.15 13.37 25.33
N VAL A 725 -19.14 12.13 25.78
CA VAL A 725 -19.58 10.98 24.99
C VAL A 725 -21.10 10.82 25.13
N ASP A 726 -21.83 11.17 24.09
CA ASP A 726 -23.30 11.07 24.03
C ASP A 726 -23.77 9.63 23.80
N GLU A 727 -23.08 8.92 22.92
CA GLU A 727 -23.46 7.58 22.47
C GLU A 727 -22.21 6.71 22.33
N ILE A 728 -22.26 5.48 22.85
CA ILE A 728 -21.25 4.45 22.61
C ILE A 728 -21.90 3.38 21.76
N VAL A 729 -21.39 3.17 20.55
CA VAL A 729 -21.91 2.18 19.59
C VAL A 729 -21.15 0.86 19.72
N SER A 730 -19.82 0.90 19.73
CA SER A 730 -19.01 -0.30 19.91
C SER A 730 -17.62 -0.01 20.45
N VAL A 731 -17.00 -1.02 21.04
CA VAL A 731 -15.59 -0.98 21.47
C VAL A 731 -14.91 -2.26 21.01
N THR A 732 -13.77 -2.12 20.33
CA THR A 732 -12.86 -3.23 20.03
C THR A 732 -11.62 -3.12 20.89
N THR A 733 -11.24 -4.21 21.57
CA THR A 733 -10.03 -4.24 22.40
C THR A 733 -8.87 -4.94 21.70
N PHE A 734 -7.66 -4.52 22.04
CA PHE A 734 -6.40 -5.01 21.50
C PHE A 734 -5.40 -5.25 22.64
N THR A 735 -4.59 -6.28 22.48
CA THR A 735 -3.31 -6.38 23.22
C THR A 735 -2.41 -5.21 22.85
N LYS A 736 -1.31 -5.03 23.57
CA LYS A 736 -0.43 -3.89 23.37
C LYS A 736 1.03 -4.26 23.38
N HIS A 737 1.84 -3.46 22.69
CA HIS A 737 3.27 -3.65 22.64
C HIS A 737 4.01 -2.32 22.46
N ASP A 738 5.29 -2.31 22.77
CA ASP A 738 6.24 -1.21 22.59
C ASP A 738 7.36 -1.56 21.59
N SER A 739 7.28 -2.72 20.92
CA SER A 739 8.37 -3.26 20.09
C SER A 739 8.80 -2.42 18.88
N PHE A 740 8.03 -1.38 18.49
CA PHE A 740 8.47 -0.42 17.46
C PHE A 740 9.42 0.66 17.99
N ASN A 741 9.63 0.72 19.31
CA ASN A 741 10.47 1.71 19.96
C ASN A 741 11.92 1.69 19.42
N SER A 742 12.51 0.51 19.32
CA SER A 742 13.88 0.34 18.80
C SER A 742 14.03 0.89 17.38
N PHE A 743 13.06 0.62 16.51
CA PHE A 743 13.02 1.15 15.16
C PHE A 743 12.95 2.68 15.14
N VAL A 744 12.09 3.28 15.96
CA VAL A 744 11.99 4.75 15.99
C VAL A 744 13.28 5.38 16.51
N LYS A 745 13.85 4.87 17.61
CA LYS A 745 15.13 5.35 18.17
C LYS A 745 16.26 5.30 17.15
N GLU A 746 16.42 4.15 16.49
CA GLU A 746 17.52 3.94 15.56
C GLU A 746 17.45 4.93 14.38
N PHE A 747 16.29 5.03 13.72
CA PHE A 747 16.16 5.92 12.57
C PHE A 747 16.13 7.40 12.95
N MET A 748 15.68 7.76 14.16
CA MET A 748 15.83 9.12 14.67
C MET A 748 17.31 9.46 14.92
N SER A 749 18.06 8.55 15.54
CA SER A 749 19.49 8.73 15.78
C SER A 749 20.28 8.83 14.47
N ILE A 750 20.00 7.97 13.48
CA ILE A 750 20.59 8.06 12.14
C ILE A 750 20.29 9.42 11.51
N ARG A 751 19.04 9.92 11.64
CA ARG A 751 18.66 11.22 11.08
C ARG A 751 19.39 12.38 11.76
N GLN A 752 19.51 12.36 13.08
CA GLN A 752 20.22 13.40 13.85
C GLN A 752 21.69 13.42 13.48
N GLN A 753 22.38 12.28 13.55
CA GLN A 753 23.78 12.17 13.16
C GLN A 753 24.00 12.61 11.70
N ALA A 754 23.12 12.20 10.78
CA ALA A 754 23.22 12.62 9.39
C ALA A 754 23.05 14.14 9.19
N LYS A 755 22.23 14.80 10.03
CA LYS A 755 22.12 16.27 10.01
C LYS A 755 23.41 16.92 10.53
N ASP A 756 23.96 16.40 11.62
CA ASP A 756 25.22 16.90 12.22
C ASP A 756 26.38 16.75 11.23
N ASP A 757 26.43 15.62 10.52
CA ASP A 757 27.41 15.32 9.48
C ASP A 757 27.14 16.07 8.15
N LYS A 758 26.06 16.87 8.07
CA LYS A 758 25.59 17.55 6.84
C LYS A 758 25.31 16.59 5.67
N ASN A 759 24.98 15.33 5.97
CA ASN A 759 24.56 14.32 5.01
C ASN A 759 23.04 14.38 4.78
N ASN A 760 22.62 15.33 3.95
CA ASN A 760 21.20 15.55 3.63
C ASN A 760 20.51 14.32 3.03
N GLY A 761 21.22 13.50 2.26
CA GLY A 761 20.68 12.29 1.63
C GLY A 761 20.29 11.25 2.67
N LEU A 762 21.18 10.96 3.62
CA LEU A 762 20.93 10.01 4.70
C LEU A 762 19.87 10.53 5.69
N ALA A 763 19.88 11.83 5.99
CA ALA A 763 18.86 12.45 6.83
C ALA A 763 17.46 12.35 6.20
N GLN A 764 17.36 12.57 4.89
CA GLN A 764 16.12 12.43 4.13
C GLN A 764 15.68 10.95 4.04
N PHE A 765 16.61 10.03 3.83
CA PHE A 765 16.34 8.59 3.85
C PHE A 765 15.69 8.17 5.18
N ALA A 766 16.31 8.54 6.31
CA ALA A 766 15.80 8.18 7.62
C ALA A 766 14.41 8.81 7.90
N LYS A 767 14.19 10.06 7.47
CA LYS A 767 12.87 10.72 7.51
C LYS A 767 11.82 9.92 6.72
N ILE A 768 12.14 9.52 5.48
CA ILE A 768 11.21 8.76 4.63
C ILE A 768 10.90 7.40 5.24
N VAL A 769 11.91 6.69 5.76
CA VAL A 769 11.72 5.37 6.39
C VAL A 769 10.81 5.48 7.62
N LEU A 770 11.02 6.47 8.50
CA LEU A 770 10.15 6.73 9.65
C LEU A 770 8.71 6.98 9.19
N ASN A 771 8.50 7.94 8.29
CA ASN A 771 7.16 8.36 7.85
C ASN A 771 6.41 7.27 7.09
N SER A 772 7.11 6.53 6.23
CA SER A 772 6.50 5.52 5.35
C SER A 772 6.29 4.19 6.06
N SER A 773 6.93 3.93 7.19
CA SER A 773 6.78 2.66 7.92
C SER A 773 5.36 2.45 8.48
N PHE A 774 4.58 3.52 8.67
CA PHE A 774 3.20 3.45 9.20
C PHE A 774 2.14 3.46 8.11
N GLY A 775 2.50 3.75 6.84
CA GLY A 775 1.63 3.68 5.68
C GLY A 775 2.10 2.59 4.72
N GLY A 776 1.38 1.47 4.62
CA GLY A 776 1.70 0.43 3.64
C GLY A 776 0.97 0.65 2.32
N ASP A 777 1.69 0.60 1.19
CA ASP A 777 1.08 0.16 -0.08
C ASP A 777 0.75 -1.34 0.11
N ALA A 778 -0.51 -1.67 0.38
CA ALA A 778 -1.02 -3.06 0.42
C ALA A 778 -1.70 -3.42 -0.90
#